data_AF-A0A818BN16-F1
#
_entry.id   AF-A0A818BN16-F1
#
_cell.length_a   1.000
_cell.length_b   1.000
_cell.length_c   1.000
_cell.angle_alpha   90.00
_cell.angle_beta   90.00
_cell.angle_gamma   90.00
#
_symmetry.space_group_name_H-M   'P 1'
#
loop_
_entity.id
_entity.type
_entity.pdbx_description
1 polymer ?
#
loop_
_entity_poly.entity_id
_entity_poly.type
_entity_poly.pdbx_seq_one_letter_code
_entity_poly.pdbx_strand_id
1 'polypeptide(L)'
;MSLFFISTSRRLPSSLYRQRFLSFTPRLLSSDQYNNDLIQAKKQQLKIDSSSSKQSPRLRRYHYYLLSIATGALIGTIYALRQVRKHEGSLPEYVANAELLERKALEARPLPPPITKHITFDVPPQRNFPFNVTLYQFVTCPFCCKVRAYLNYNRIPYDIVEVNSVTQKETKWSLYNSVPIVVIENEHIQLNDSNLIISAIESYLRQPTKTFKNIMKLYKSVVEKDQKGNLFFNYPNRYFIIEPLINDRLEMIKEEQKSIVNKQSKSFFARLFSRSSSQSDIDSKKLQNETINKPKSNEENEFERQWREWVDNKFIHVISPNIYSTLRQSLNTMHWFSKVGDWEEIFPWYQRWIFVYFGAIAMRVLATYLKKKYHLNDNVRISLYECGNEWVNAIGDKDFHGGSEPNLADLNVYGILTAIQGSEAFQDLMTNTKIQPWLERMKNLVELHRVDTSVRLIMTIIECTGCTLIAYGIPFSMFVFTIAHHPFRIIIAMTSAFFWLLSLLLSSLLWFIVVPLRNQLAFAVPFAVLFQEIFRYLFYRVIKKAEFALQKVQLQELTEKGMVFDRFAVAYAAGYGFGFISGTFAIVNVLSDMTGPGTIGIFGHSQDFFIATAFLTLAIILLNTFWGVVFFTSIDKGGIHQYLGPTVVVLTHMLFSCLTLFNRTTRPIYSISIITGYVILCGMIVYALFLRGFNIRQRLNRQ
;
A
#
# COMPACT_ATOMS: atom_id res chain seq x y z
N MET A 1 25.46 2.44 -8.34
CA MET A 1 25.99 3.11 -9.55
C MET A 1 26.39 4.52 -9.18
N SER A 2 27.63 4.69 -8.71
CA SER A 2 28.26 5.98 -8.49
C SER A 2 29.60 5.91 -9.20
N LEU A 3 29.76 6.66 -10.29
CA LEU A 3 31.05 6.90 -10.93
C LEU A 3 31.56 8.24 -10.42
N PHE A 4 32.79 8.23 -9.91
CA PHE A 4 33.54 9.43 -9.57
C PHE A 4 34.77 9.54 -10.47
N PHE A 5 34.97 10.79 -10.91
CA PHE A 5 36.19 11.48 -11.29
C PHE A 5 37.01 11.03 -12.51
N ILE A 6 37.03 11.95 -13.48
CA ILE A 6 38.25 12.36 -14.19
C ILE A 6 38.53 13.81 -13.77
N SER A 7 39.74 14.09 -13.30
CA SER A 7 40.34 15.42 -13.34
C SER A 7 41.56 15.37 -14.26
N THR A 8 41.75 16.45 -15.02
CA THR A 8 43.04 17.09 -15.38
C THR A 8 44.11 16.22 -16.10
N SER A 9 44.77 16.60 -17.19
CA SER A 9 44.95 17.88 -17.87
C SER A 9 45.91 17.69 -19.07
N ARG A 10 45.97 18.73 -19.93
CA ARG A 10 47.12 19.19 -20.74
C ARG A 10 47.41 18.57 -22.12
N ARG A 11 47.28 19.50 -23.10
CA ARG A 11 48.25 19.89 -24.14
C ARG A 11 48.40 19.01 -25.40
N LEU A 12 47.86 19.57 -26.49
CA LEU A 12 48.40 19.63 -27.87
C LEU A 12 49.95 19.63 -27.94
N PRO A 13 50.58 19.10 -29.03
CA PRO A 13 50.59 19.84 -30.31
C PRO A 13 50.55 19.02 -31.62
N SER A 14 50.37 19.81 -32.67
CA SER A 14 50.32 19.63 -34.12
C SER A 14 51.64 19.21 -34.81
N SER A 15 51.55 18.50 -35.95
CA SER A 15 52.47 18.68 -37.10
C SER A 15 52.01 18.00 -38.42
N LEU A 16 51.96 18.81 -39.49
CA LEU A 16 52.41 18.58 -40.90
C LEU A 16 51.74 17.46 -41.73
N TYR A 17 50.84 17.72 -42.69
CA TYR A 17 50.89 18.40 -44.02
C TYR A 17 51.67 17.68 -45.16
N ARG A 18 50.89 17.33 -46.20
CA ARG A 18 51.10 17.38 -47.67
C ARG A 18 51.99 16.40 -48.46
N GLN A 19 51.30 15.72 -49.38
CA GLN A 19 51.46 15.69 -50.86
C GLN A 19 52.86 15.47 -51.49
N ARG A 20 52.94 14.43 -52.31
CA ARG A 20 53.72 14.41 -53.57
C ARG A 20 52.96 13.62 -54.64
N PHE A 21 52.50 14.33 -55.67
CA PHE A 21 52.22 13.77 -56.99
C PHE A 21 53.43 14.10 -57.87
N LEU A 22 54.01 13.10 -58.53
CA LEU A 22 55.02 13.28 -59.57
C LEU A 22 54.52 12.63 -60.86
N SER A 23 54.62 13.44 -61.91
CA SER A 23 54.46 13.19 -63.33
C SER A 23 55.25 11.97 -63.84
N PHE A 24 54.66 11.18 -64.75
CA PHE A 24 55.43 10.50 -65.80
C PHE A 24 54.57 10.22 -67.05
N THR A 25 55.19 10.51 -68.20
CA THR A 25 54.71 10.43 -69.59
C THR A 25 54.46 8.99 -70.08
N PRO A 26 53.60 8.77 -71.11
CA PRO A 26 53.21 7.44 -71.54
C PRO A 26 54.22 6.84 -72.53
N ARG A 27 54.67 5.61 -72.28
CA ARG A 27 55.41 4.78 -73.24
C ARG A 27 54.57 3.54 -73.53
N LEU A 28 54.13 3.42 -74.78
CA LEU A 28 53.40 2.27 -75.32
C LEU A 28 54.28 1.02 -75.23
N LEU A 29 53.91 0.09 -74.36
CA LEU A 29 54.43 -1.28 -74.28
C LEU A 29 53.28 -2.25 -74.58
N SER A 30 53.60 -3.29 -75.35
CA SER A 30 52.68 -4.24 -75.96
C SER A 30 51.86 -5.06 -74.96
N SER A 31 50.67 -5.47 -75.39
CA SER A 31 49.61 -6.16 -74.61
C SER A 31 50.06 -7.40 -73.82
N ASP A 32 51.19 -8.03 -74.19
CA ASP A 32 51.66 -9.26 -73.55
C ASP A 32 52.48 -9.03 -72.29
N GLN A 33 53.08 -7.84 -72.12
CA GLN A 33 53.87 -7.51 -70.94
C GLN A 33 52.97 -7.04 -69.77
N TYR A 34 51.88 -6.33 -70.08
CA TYR A 34 50.83 -5.96 -69.11
C TYR A 34 50.17 -7.19 -68.48
N ASN A 35 49.90 -8.24 -69.27
CA ASN A 35 49.26 -9.45 -68.75
C ASN A 35 50.16 -10.26 -67.81
N ASN A 36 51.47 -10.32 -68.07
CA ASN A 36 52.41 -10.99 -67.18
C ASN A 36 52.61 -10.23 -65.85
N ASP A 37 52.69 -8.90 -65.90
CA ASP A 37 52.77 -8.06 -64.70
C ASP A 37 51.47 -8.10 -63.89
N LEU A 38 50.29 -8.20 -64.54
CA LEU A 38 49.01 -8.38 -63.86
C LEU A 38 48.89 -9.74 -63.15
N ILE A 39 49.45 -10.80 -63.75
CA ILE A 39 49.47 -12.14 -63.18
C ILE A 39 50.45 -12.20 -62.00
N GLN A 40 51.59 -11.51 -62.10
CA GLN A 40 52.58 -11.44 -61.02
C GLN A 40 52.09 -10.57 -59.85
N ALA A 41 51.39 -9.46 -60.13
CA ALA A 41 50.68 -8.66 -59.14
C ALA A 41 49.56 -9.45 -58.46
N LYS A 42 48.74 -10.21 -59.20
CA LYS A 42 47.73 -11.12 -58.62
C LYS A 42 48.35 -12.21 -57.75
N LYS A 43 49.49 -12.79 -58.13
CA LYS A 43 50.20 -13.80 -57.32
C LYS A 43 50.81 -13.21 -56.05
N GLN A 44 51.30 -11.97 -56.07
CA GLN A 44 51.76 -11.27 -54.86
C GLN A 44 50.60 -10.89 -53.94
N GLN A 45 49.47 -10.44 -54.50
CA GLN A 45 48.28 -10.08 -53.73
C GLN A 45 47.63 -11.31 -53.06
N LEU A 46 47.56 -12.46 -53.75
CA LEU A 46 47.12 -13.74 -53.16
C LEU A 46 48.07 -14.28 -52.06
N LYS A 47 49.37 -13.96 -52.12
CA LYS A 47 50.34 -14.30 -51.05
C LYS A 47 50.20 -13.40 -49.81
N ILE A 48 49.81 -12.14 -50.01
CA ILE A 48 49.53 -11.19 -48.92
C ILE A 48 48.18 -11.54 -48.26
N ASP A 49 47.17 -11.94 -49.04
CA ASP A 49 45.85 -12.32 -48.50
C ASP A 49 45.88 -13.65 -47.74
N SER A 50 46.67 -14.64 -48.19
CA SER A 50 46.80 -15.94 -47.52
C SER A 50 47.64 -15.92 -46.23
N SER A 51 48.41 -14.86 -45.98
CA SER A 51 49.18 -14.66 -44.74
C SER A 51 48.48 -13.75 -43.71
N SER A 52 47.26 -13.29 -44.00
CA SER A 52 46.49 -12.35 -43.16
C SER A 52 45.24 -12.95 -42.50
N SER A 53 45.17 -14.26 -42.24
CA SER A 53 44.11 -14.87 -41.42
C SER A 53 44.27 -14.57 -39.92
N LYS A 54 44.46 -13.30 -39.55
CA LYS A 54 44.27 -12.82 -38.18
C LYS A 54 42.83 -12.33 -38.04
N GLN A 55 42.01 -13.14 -37.38
CA GLN A 55 40.67 -12.77 -36.91
C GLN A 55 40.66 -11.38 -36.27
N SER A 56 39.64 -10.59 -36.61
CA SER A 56 39.52 -9.18 -36.24
C SER A 56 39.59 -8.96 -34.71
N PRO A 57 40.31 -7.93 -34.22
CA PRO A 57 40.52 -7.66 -32.78
C PRO A 57 39.25 -7.19 -32.03
N ARG A 58 38.10 -7.12 -32.69
CA ARG A 58 36.79 -6.87 -32.07
C ARG A 58 36.10 -8.17 -31.65
N LEU A 59 36.14 -9.24 -32.45
CA LEU A 59 35.47 -10.50 -32.12
C LEU A 59 36.14 -11.23 -30.94
N ARG A 60 37.47 -11.17 -30.86
CA ARG A 60 38.25 -11.77 -29.77
C ARG A 60 37.94 -11.14 -28.41
N ARG A 61 37.65 -9.83 -28.37
CA ARG A 61 37.24 -9.13 -27.14
C ARG A 61 35.88 -9.61 -26.66
N TYR A 62 34.89 -9.77 -27.54
CA TYR A 62 33.59 -10.35 -27.18
C TYR A 62 33.70 -11.78 -26.66
N HIS A 63 34.60 -12.59 -27.24
CA HIS A 63 34.84 -13.96 -26.78
C HIS A 63 35.42 -14.00 -25.35
N TYR A 64 36.38 -13.10 -25.02
CA TYR A 64 36.90 -12.99 -23.65
C TYR A 64 35.85 -12.45 -22.65
N TYR A 65 34.97 -11.53 -23.07
CA TYR A 65 33.85 -11.08 -22.22
C TYR A 65 32.84 -12.20 -21.97
N LEU A 66 32.43 -12.94 -23.00
CA LEU A 66 31.55 -14.11 -22.86
C LEU A 66 32.17 -15.20 -21.97
N LEU A 67 33.46 -15.46 -22.12
CA LEU A 67 34.19 -16.41 -21.28
C LEU A 67 34.30 -15.95 -19.82
N SER A 68 34.43 -14.64 -19.58
CA SER A 68 34.44 -14.05 -18.23
C SER A 68 33.08 -14.11 -17.54
N ILE A 69 31.99 -13.92 -18.30
CA ILE A 69 30.61 -14.04 -17.79
C ILE A 69 30.30 -15.51 -17.48
N ALA A 70 30.71 -16.44 -18.35
CA ALA A 70 30.52 -17.87 -18.13
C ALA A 70 31.31 -18.39 -16.91
N THR A 71 32.57 -17.96 -16.74
CA THR A 71 33.38 -18.35 -15.57
C THR A 71 32.87 -17.71 -14.28
N GLY A 72 32.45 -16.45 -14.31
CA GLY A 72 31.80 -15.78 -13.18
C GLY A 72 30.49 -16.44 -12.75
N ALA A 73 29.63 -16.81 -13.71
CA ALA A 73 28.40 -17.54 -13.45
C ALA A 73 28.67 -18.93 -12.87
N LEU A 74 29.66 -19.66 -13.39
CA LEU A 74 30.03 -20.98 -12.88
C LEU A 74 30.55 -20.91 -11.43
N ILE A 75 31.46 -19.97 -11.15
CA ILE A 75 32.01 -19.76 -9.79
C ILE A 75 30.90 -19.32 -8.83
N GLY A 76 30.01 -18.43 -9.27
CA GLY A 76 28.85 -17.99 -8.49
C GLY A 76 27.88 -19.14 -8.20
N THR A 77 27.62 -20.01 -9.18
CA THR A 77 26.75 -21.18 -9.02
C THR A 77 27.37 -22.22 -8.09
N ILE A 78 28.67 -22.48 -8.21
CA ILE A 78 29.40 -23.39 -7.32
C ILE A 78 29.46 -22.84 -5.90
N TYR A 79 29.70 -21.53 -5.72
CA TYR A 79 29.69 -20.89 -4.41
C TYR A 79 28.29 -20.96 -3.79
N ALA A 80 27.24 -20.65 -4.55
CA ALA A 80 25.85 -20.77 -4.11
C ALA A 80 25.50 -22.21 -3.72
N LEU A 81 25.87 -23.21 -4.53
CA LEU A 81 25.66 -24.63 -4.22
C LEU A 81 26.46 -25.07 -2.99
N ARG A 82 27.67 -24.55 -2.78
CA ARG A 82 28.46 -24.79 -1.57
C ARG A 82 27.83 -24.15 -0.34
N GLN A 83 27.25 -22.96 -0.48
CA GLN A 83 26.55 -22.25 0.59
C GLN A 83 25.26 -22.99 0.97
N VAL A 84 24.50 -23.45 -0.01
CA VAL A 84 23.31 -24.28 0.18
C VAL A 84 23.69 -25.61 0.87
N ARG A 85 24.73 -26.31 0.41
CA ARG A 85 25.22 -27.55 1.07
C ARG A 85 25.75 -27.33 2.49
N LYS A 86 26.33 -26.17 2.78
CA LYS A 86 26.82 -25.84 4.14
C LYS A 86 25.65 -25.68 5.13
N HIS A 87 24.45 -25.38 4.64
CA HIS A 87 23.22 -25.32 5.44
C HIS A 87 22.39 -26.63 5.43
N GLU A 88 22.76 -27.62 4.61
CA GLU A 88 22.01 -28.87 4.42
C GLU A 88 22.47 -30.01 5.36
N GLY A 89 23.54 -29.80 6.14
CA GLY A 89 24.26 -30.88 6.85
C GLY A 89 24.29 -30.81 8.39
N SER A 90 23.55 -29.92 9.03
CA SER A 90 23.49 -29.86 10.50
C SER A 90 22.05 -29.64 10.93
N LEU A 91 21.36 -30.69 11.39
CA LEU A 91 20.21 -30.51 12.27
C LEU A 91 20.72 -29.80 13.52
N PRO A 92 20.34 -28.54 13.78
CA PRO A 92 20.72 -27.91 15.02
C PRO A 92 19.92 -28.57 16.14
N GLU A 93 20.48 -28.47 17.34
CA GLU A 93 19.96 -28.70 18.69
C GLU A 93 18.56 -28.08 19.01
N TYR A 94 17.84 -27.60 17.99
CA TYR A 94 16.52 -26.95 17.95
C TYR A 94 15.36 -27.87 18.34
N VAL A 95 15.50 -29.19 18.21
CA VAL A 95 14.42 -30.16 18.50
C VAL A 95 14.15 -30.29 20.00
N ALA A 96 15.01 -29.75 20.88
CA ALA A 96 14.83 -29.89 22.33
C ALA A 96 13.72 -29.01 22.92
N ASN A 97 13.35 -27.87 22.31
CA ASN A 97 12.35 -26.94 22.86
C ASN A 97 11.60 -26.13 21.79
N ALA A 98 10.81 -26.78 20.93
CA ALA A 98 10.00 -26.12 19.89
C ALA A 98 9.09 -24.99 20.45
N GLU A 99 8.50 -25.19 21.64
CA GLU A 99 7.64 -24.18 22.28
C GLU A 99 8.38 -22.89 22.65
N LEU A 100 9.66 -22.98 23.04
CA LEU A 100 10.47 -21.80 23.37
C LEU A 100 10.81 -20.99 22.12
N LEU A 101 11.04 -21.68 21.00
CA LEU A 101 11.31 -21.07 19.71
C LEU A 101 10.08 -20.36 19.14
N GLU A 102 8.90 -20.96 19.25
CA GLU A 102 7.63 -20.31 18.87
C GLU A 102 7.37 -19.05 19.71
N ARG A 103 7.68 -19.06 21.01
CA ARG A 103 7.56 -17.87 21.85
C ARG A 103 8.51 -16.75 21.42
N LYS A 104 9.80 -17.07 21.19
CA LYS A 104 10.78 -16.08 20.72
C LYS A 104 10.43 -15.52 19.34
N ALA A 105 9.90 -16.37 18.46
CA ALA A 105 9.40 -15.97 17.14
C ALA A 105 8.24 -14.96 17.28
N LEU A 106 7.29 -15.24 18.17
CA LEU A 106 6.18 -14.34 18.46
C LEU A 106 6.63 -13.01 19.12
N GLU A 107 7.62 -13.05 20.00
CA GLU A 107 8.24 -11.84 20.59
C GLU A 107 8.94 -10.96 19.55
N ALA A 108 9.48 -11.56 18.48
CA ALA A 108 10.14 -10.84 17.38
C ALA A 108 9.14 -10.21 16.38
N ARG A 109 7.83 -10.39 16.57
CA ARG A 109 6.79 -9.86 15.69
C ARG A 109 6.74 -8.33 15.74
N PRO A 110 6.60 -7.64 14.59
CA PRO A 110 6.46 -6.19 14.56
C PRO A 110 5.19 -5.73 15.27
N LEU A 111 5.32 -4.74 16.16
CA LEU A 111 4.22 -4.11 16.91
C LEU A 111 4.15 -2.59 16.59
N PRO A 112 2.95 -2.03 16.35
CA PRO A 112 1.65 -2.72 16.23
C PRO A 112 1.58 -3.59 14.96
N PRO A 113 0.77 -4.68 14.95
CA PRO A 113 0.58 -5.46 13.75
C PRO A 113 -0.03 -4.58 12.64
N PRO A 114 0.32 -4.80 11.36
CA PRO A 114 -0.21 -4.00 10.25
C PRO A 114 -1.66 -4.43 9.93
N ILE A 115 -2.60 -4.03 10.79
CA ILE A 115 -4.01 -4.41 10.68
C ILE A 115 -4.61 -3.74 9.44
N THR A 116 -5.24 -4.55 8.60
CA THR A 116 -5.94 -4.10 7.39
C THR A 116 -7.41 -3.81 7.68
N LYS A 117 -8.08 -4.67 8.46
CA LYS A 117 -9.53 -4.56 8.76
C LYS A 117 -9.82 -4.99 10.20
N HIS A 118 -10.71 -4.28 10.87
CA HIS A 118 -11.32 -4.72 12.12
C HIS A 118 -12.68 -5.34 11.82
N ILE A 119 -12.92 -6.55 12.33
CA ILE A 119 -14.21 -7.23 12.18
C ILE A 119 -14.94 -7.20 13.52
N THR A 120 -16.10 -6.55 13.51
CA THR A 120 -16.99 -6.41 14.68
C THR A 120 -18.38 -6.92 14.33
N PHE A 121 -19.24 -7.10 15.35
CA PHE A 121 -20.59 -7.61 15.18
C PHE A 121 -21.59 -6.71 15.89
N ASP A 122 -22.73 -6.44 15.24
CA ASP A 122 -23.80 -5.56 15.78
C ASP A 122 -24.62 -6.24 16.90
N VAL A 123 -24.44 -7.54 17.06
CA VAL A 123 -25.15 -8.37 18.03
C VAL A 123 -24.11 -9.01 18.97
N PRO A 124 -24.42 -9.16 20.27
CA PRO A 124 -23.50 -9.80 21.22
C PRO A 124 -23.04 -11.19 20.77
N PRO A 125 -21.84 -11.61 21.22
CA PRO A 125 -21.26 -12.91 20.86
C PRO A 125 -22.16 -14.05 21.33
N GLN A 126 -22.22 -15.14 20.54
CA GLN A 126 -23.03 -16.31 20.91
C GLN A 126 -22.53 -16.97 22.20
N ARG A 127 -21.20 -17.02 22.36
CA ARG A 127 -20.49 -17.56 23.52
C ARG A 127 -19.39 -16.60 23.92
N ASN A 128 -19.13 -16.47 25.23
CA ASN A 128 -18.14 -15.53 25.73
C ASN A 128 -16.71 -15.97 25.38
N PHE A 129 -16.03 -15.19 24.54
CA PHE A 129 -14.62 -15.38 24.20
C PHE A 129 -13.83 -14.10 24.55
N PRO A 130 -13.15 -14.05 25.71
CA PRO A 130 -12.60 -12.81 26.25
C PRO A 130 -11.22 -12.43 25.67
N PHE A 131 -10.83 -12.96 24.52
CA PHE A 131 -9.50 -12.74 23.94
C PHE A 131 -9.54 -11.98 22.63
N ASN A 132 -8.54 -11.13 22.44
CA ASN A 132 -8.32 -10.42 21.19
C ASN A 132 -7.64 -11.34 20.18
N VAL A 133 -8.24 -11.47 18.99
CA VAL A 133 -7.82 -12.39 17.93
C VAL A 133 -7.28 -11.60 16.75
N THR A 134 -6.07 -11.92 16.29
CA THR A 134 -5.51 -11.38 15.05
C THR A 134 -5.27 -12.51 14.06
N LEU A 135 -5.92 -12.43 12.90
CA LEU A 135 -5.87 -13.41 11.81
C LEU A 135 -4.97 -12.92 10.67
N TYR A 136 -3.87 -13.62 10.45
CA TYR A 136 -3.02 -13.49 9.27
C TYR A 136 -3.53 -14.42 8.18
N GLN A 137 -3.96 -13.86 7.05
CA GLN A 137 -4.63 -14.63 6.00
C GLN A 137 -4.29 -14.15 4.58
N PHE A 138 -4.71 -14.97 3.61
CA PHE A 138 -5.00 -14.52 2.26
C PHE A 138 -6.52 -14.49 2.05
N VAL A 139 -7.08 -13.40 1.49
CA VAL A 139 -8.55 -13.23 1.36
C VAL A 139 -9.21 -14.42 0.69
N THR A 140 -8.62 -14.93 -0.39
CA THR A 140 -9.17 -15.98 -1.26
C THR A 140 -8.66 -17.38 -0.93
N CYS A 141 -7.89 -17.55 0.15
CA CYS A 141 -7.40 -18.87 0.54
C CYS A 141 -8.51 -19.70 1.19
N PRO A 142 -8.77 -20.94 0.73
CA PRO A 142 -9.79 -21.82 1.32
C PRO A 142 -9.60 -22.04 2.83
N PHE A 143 -8.35 -22.27 3.27
CA PHE A 143 -8.03 -22.49 4.68
C PHE A 143 -8.30 -21.27 5.55
N CYS A 144 -8.10 -20.06 5.01
CA CYS A 144 -8.38 -18.82 5.71
C CYS A 144 -9.89 -18.56 5.78
N CYS A 145 -10.62 -18.83 4.69
CA CYS A 145 -12.08 -18.70 4.65
C CYS A 145 -12.78 -19.66 5.63
N LYS A 146 -12.24 -20.86 5.89
CA LYS A 146 -12.72 -21.76 6.95
C LYS A 146 -12.67 -21.10 8.33
N VAL A 147 -11.52 -20.57 8.71
CA VAL A 147 -11.35 -19.89 10.01
C VAL A 147 -12.27 -18.67 10.09
N ARG A 148 -12.37 -17.90 9.00
CA ARG A 148 -13.26 -16.73 8.91
C ARG A 148 -14.73 -17.10 9.10
N ALA A 149 -15.20 -18.15 8.43
CA ALA A 149 -16.56 -18.66 8.58
C ALA A 149 -16.86 -19.04 10.04
N TYR A 150 -15.91 -19.72 10.69
CA TYR A 150 -16.04 -20.11 12.09
C TYR A 150 -16.09 -18.91 13.05
N LEU A 151 -15.18 -17.94 12.91
CA LEU A 151 -15.16 -16.73 13.75
C LEU A 151 -16.43 -15.89 13.56
N ASN A 152 -16.88 -15.76 12.31
CA ASN A 152 -18.10 -15.02 11.97
C ASN A 152 -19.36 -15.67 12.55
N TYR A 153 -19.48 -16.99 12.44
CA TYR A 153 -20.62 -17.73 12.99
C TYR A 153 -20.73 -17.56 14.52
N ASN A 154 -19.60 -17.70 15.23
CA ASN A 154 -19.55 -17.53 16.69
C ASN A 154 -19.57 -16.06 17.13
N ARG A 155 -19.50 -15.10 16.18
CA ARG A 155 -19.46 -13.65 16.42
C ARG A 155 -18.29 -13.24 17.33
N ILE A 156 -17.13 -13.84 17.10
CA ILE A 156 -15.90 -13.51 17.83
C ILE A 156 -15.24 -12.34 17.10
N PRO A 157 -15.06 -11.15 17.71
CA PRO A 157 -14.37 -10.04 17.08
C PRO A 157 -12.91 -10.38 16.78
N TYR A 158 -12.40 -9.99 15.61
CA TYR A 158 -11.03 -10.25 15.21
C TYR A 158 -10.47 -9.21 14.25
N ASP A 159 -9.15 -9.06 14.29
CA ASP A 159 -8.39 -8.18 13.40
C ASP A 159 -7.80 -8.98 12.25
N ILE A 160 -7.84 -8.44 11.04
CA ILE A 160 -7.27 -9.07 9.85
C ILE A 160 -5.95 -8.39 9.50
N VAL A 161 -4.89 -9.18 9.38
CA VAL A 161 -3.64 -8.80 8.74
C VAL A 161 -3.57 -9.52 7.39
N GLU A 162 -3.65 -8.76 6.30
CA GLU A 162 -3.57 -9.34 4.96
C GLU A 162 -2.11 -9.62 4.61
N VAL A 163 -1.78 -10.89 4.38
CA VAL A 163 -0.40 -11.31 4.09
C VAL A 163 -0.16 -11.19 2.59
N ASN A 164 0.99 -10.64 2.22
CA ASN A 164 1.37 -10.60 0.82
C ASN A 164 1.75 -12.01 0.34
N SER A 165 0.97 -12.60 -0.58
CA SER A 165 1.15 -13.99 -1.03
C SER A 165 2.52 -14.30 -1.64
N VAL A 166 3.24 -13.27 -2.12
CA VAL A 166 4.53 -13.40 -2.80
C VAL A 166 5.69 -13.11 -1.85
N THR A 167 5.63 -11.98 -1.13
CA THR A 167 6.74 -11.58 -0.27
C THR A 167 6.64 -12.12 1.15
N GLN A 168 5.43 -12.46 1.59
CA GLN A 168 5.07 -12.99 2.91
C GLN A 168 5.75 -12.25 4.08
N LYS A 169 6.00 -10.93 3.90
CA LYS A 169 6.77 -10.13 4.86
C LYS A 169 6.11 -10.11 6.23
N GLU A 170 4.79 -10.11 6.24
CA GLU A 170 3.94 -9.99 7.41
C GLU A 170 3.99 -11.23 8.30
N THR A 171 4.47 -12.39 7.80
CA THR A 171 4.56 -13.66 8.55
C THR A 171 6.00 -14.15 8.74
N LYS A 172 7.03 -13.44 8.27
CA LYS A 172 8.45 -13.86 8.38
C LYS A 172 8.97 -14.03 9.80
N TRP A 173 8.29 -13.46 10.78
CA TRP A 173 8.62 -13.62 12.20
C TRP A 173 8.20 -15.00 12.72
N SER A 174 7.22 -15.66 12.09
CA SER A 174 6.72 -16.98 12.49
C SER A 174 7.60 -18.11 11.91
N LEU A 175 7.77 -19.19 12.67
CA LEU A 175 8.41 -20.43 12.21
C LEU A 175 7.50 -21.24 11.26
N TYR A 176 6.20 -20.96 11.30
CA TYR A 176 5.21 -21.52 10.40
C TYR A 176 5.08 -20.65 9.15
N ASN A 177 5.51 -21.19 8.00
CA ASN A 177 5.59 -20.49 6.70
C ASN A 177 4.29 -20.61 5.88
N SER A 178 3.14 -20.75 6.54
CA SER A 178 1.85 -20.95 5.87
C SER A 178 0.76 -20.15 6.58
N VAL A 179 -0.35 -19.92 5.88
CA VAL A 179 -1.54 -19.23 6.43
C VAL A 179 -2.74 -20.19 6.39
N PRO A 180 -3.73 -20.05 7.28
CA PRO A 180 -3.89 -18.99 8.28
C PRO A 180 -2.98 -19.14 9.51
N ILE A 181 -2.60 -18.00 10.10
CA ILE A 181 -2.00 -17.93 11.44
C ILE A 181 -2.93 -17.08 12.30
N VAL A 182 -3.29 -17.57 13.48
CA VAL A 182 -4.07 -16.78 14.44
C VAL A 182 -3.20 -16.49 15.66
N VAL A 183 -3.14 -15.23 16.05
CA VAL A 183 -2.49 -14.80 17.29
C VAL A 183 -3.56 -14.39 18.29
N ILE A 184 -3.50 -14.96 19.48
CA ILE A 184 -4.29 -14.53 20.62
C ILE A 184 -3.44 -13.53 21.40
N GLU A 185 -3.76 -12.24 21.25
CA GLU A 185 -2.92 -11.13 21.71
C GLU A 185 -2.74 -11.14 23.23
N ASN A 186 -3.82 -11.35 23.98
CA ASN A 186 -3.82 -11.24 25.44
C ASN A 186 -3.00 -12.36 26.13
N GLU A 187 -2.82 -13.50 25.47
CA GLU A 187 -2.09 -14.67 26.02
C GLU A 187 -0.74 -14.89 25.31
N HIS A 188 -0.43 -14.11 24.27
CA HIS A 188 0.73 -14.29 23.39
C HIS A 188 0.86 -15.74 22.90
N ILE A 189 -0.22 -16.27 22.31
CA ILE A 189 -0.27 -17.62 21.74
C ILE A 189 -0.46 -17.54 20.24
N GLN A 190 0.37 -18.26 19.50
CA GLN A 190 0.22 -18.47 18.07
C GLN A 190 -0.46 -19.82 17.81
N LEU A 191 -1.49 -19.80 16.96
CA LEU A 191 -2.20 -20.96 16.45
C LEU A 191 -1.90 -21.13 14.96
N ASN A 192 -1.53 -22.35 14.58
CA ASN A 192 -1.18 -22.75 13.23
C ASN A 192 -2.16 -23.83 12.76
N ASP A 193 -2.33 -24.02 11.45
CA ASP A 193 -3.32 -24.94 10.85
C ASP A 193 -4.80 -24.51 11.06
N SER A 194 -5.56 -24.50 9.95
CA SER A 194 -6.95 -24.03 9.96
C SER A 194 -7.88 -24.85 10.86
N ASN A 195 -7.72 -26.18 10.95
CA ASN A 195 -8.60 -27.01 11.78
C ASN A 195 -8.16 -26.98 13.24
N LEU A 196 -6.86 -26.90 13.51
CA LEU A 196 -6.37 -26.73 14.87
C LEU A 196 -6.91 -25.42 15.45
N ILE A 197 -6.84 -24.32 14.71
CA ILE A 197 -7.39 -23.02 15.14
C ILE A 197 -8.87 -23.18 15.54
N ILE A 198 -9.68 -23.78 14.65
CA ILE A 198 -11.11 -24.00 14.88
C ILE A 198 -11.34 -24.91 16.09
N SER A 199 -10.66 -26.05 16.18
CA SER A 199 -10.83 -27.03 17.26
C SER A 199 -10.37 -26.50 18.61
N ALA A 200 -9.29 -25.72 18.66
CA ALA A 200 -8.76 -25.14 19.89
C ALA A 200 -9.71 -24.07 20.44
N ILE A 201 -10.22 -23.18 19.58
CA ILE A 201 -11.20 -22.17 19.98
C ILE A 201 -12.52 -22.85 20.39
N GLU A 202 -13.01 -23.84 19.63
CA GLU A 202 -14.24 -24.55 19.98
C GLU A 202 -14.11 -25.31 21.31
N SER A 203 -12.96 -25.95 21.56
CA SER A 203 -12.70 -26.62 22.84
C SER A 203 -12.67 -25.64 24.01
N TYR A 204 -12.18 -24.41 23.80
CA TYR A 204 -12.26 -23.34 24.80
C TYR A 204 -13.70 -22.90 25.04
N LEU A 205 -14.48 -22.68 23.98
CA LEU A 205 -15.88 -22.27 24.10
C LEU A 205 -16.73 -23.33 24.82
N ARG A 206 -16.38 -24.62 24.69
CA ARG A 206 -17.01 -25.72 25.45
C ARG A 206 -16.48 -25.88 26.88
N GLN A 207 -15.30 -25.35 27.20
CA GLN A 207 -14.66 -25.42 28.54
C GLN A 207 -14.11 -24.05 29.00
N PRO A 208 -14.98 -23.05 29.27
CA PRO A 208 -14.55 -21.69 29.62
C PRO A 208 -13.75 -21.57 30.92
N THR A 209 -13.73 -22.60 31.78
CA THR A 209 -13.01 -22.58 33.07
C THR A 209 -11.50 -22.81 32.95
N LYS A 210 -11.02 -23.29 31.79
CA LYS A 210 -9.59 -23.54 31.56
C LYS A 210 -8.96 -22.38 30.77
N THR A 211 -7.82 -21.87 31.22
CA THR A 211 -7.00 -20.93 30.44
C THR A 211 -6.70 -21.50 29.06
N PHE A 212 -6.74 -20.66 28.01
CA PHE A 212 -6.50 -21.09 26.63
C PHE A 212 -5.16 -21.84 26.47
N LYS A 213 -4.13 -21.43 27.22
CA LYS A 213 -2.83 -22.11 27.31
C LYS A 213 -2.90 -23.57 27.72
N ASN A 214 -3.82 -23.94 28.62
CA ASN A 214 -4.00 -25.32 29.06
C ASN A 214 -4.68 -26.18 27.99
N ILE A 215 -5.55 -25.59 27.18
CA ILE A 215 -6.18 -26.27 26.04
C ILE A 215 -5.12 -26.54 24.97
N MET A 216 -4.23 -25.58 24.71
CA MET A 216 -3.14 -25.77 23.74
C MET A 216 -2.16 -26.89 24.11
N LYS A 217 -1.97 -27.19 25.40
CA LYS A 217 -1.16 -28.35 25.82
C LYS A 217 -1.71 -29.69 25.34
N LEU A 218 -3.00 -29.75 25.01
CA LEU A 218 -3.68 -30.96 24.55
C LEU A 218 -3.58 -31.14 23.02
N TYR A 219 -3.21 -30.07 22.30
CA TYR A 219 -2.96 -30.06 20.86
C TYR A 219 -1.46 -30.01 20.55
N LYS A 220 -0.69 -30.97 21.06
CA LYS A 220 0.77 -31.02 20.81
C LYS A 220 1.08 -31.23 19.34
N SER A 221 2.02 -30.43 18.83
CA SER A 221 2.61 -30.63 17.50
C SER A 221 3.63 -31.76 17.50
N VAL A 222 3.66 -32.54 16.43
CA VAL A 222 4.69 -33.53 16.12
C VAL A 222 5.45 -33.04 14.89
N VAL A 223 6.77 -33.05 14.93
CA VAL A 223 7.59 -32.69 13.75
C VAL A 223 7.82 -33.95 12.92
N GLU A 224 7.34 -33.96 11.69
CA GLU A 224 7.47 -35.08 10.75
C GLU A 224 8.37 -34.70 9.57
N LYS A 225 8.95 -35.70 8.89
CA LYS A 225 9.69 -35.51 7.63
C LYS A 225 8.83 -35.97 6.47
N ASP A 226 8.71 -35.11 5.46
CA ASP A 226 8.09 -35.44 4.17
C ASP A 226 8.96 -36.46 3.39
N GLN A 227 8.39 -37.08 2.35
CA GLN A 227 9.05 -38.02 1.43
C GLN A 227 10.31 -37.43 0.76
N LYS A 228 10.43 -36.09 0.75
CA LYS A 228 11.57 -35.32 0.23
C LYS A 228 12.60 -34.93 1.30
N GLY A 229 12.42 -35.36 2.55
CA GLY A 229 13.30 -35.06 3.67
C GLY A 229 13.03 -33.73 4.40
N ASN A 230 12.04 -32.95 3.95
CA ASN A 230 11.68 -31.66 4.55
C ASN A 230 10.90 -31.86 5.87
N LEU A 231 11.23 -31.09 6.91
CA LEU A 231 10.52 -31.11 8.20
C LEU A 231 9.25 -30.27 8.13
N PHE A 232 8.13 -30.77 8.65
CA PHE A 232 6.89 -30.01 8.83
C PHE A 232 6.20 -30.35 10.16
N PHE A 233 5.37 -29.44 10.66
CA PHE A 233 4.59 -29.64 11.88
C PHE A 233 3.26 -30.33 11.55
N ASN A 234 3.01 -31.48 12.18
CA ASN A 234 1.75 -32.19 12.15
C ASN A 234 1.04 -32.05 13.51
N TYR A 235 -0.29 -31.94 13.48
CA TYR A 235 -1.12 -31.83 14.68
C TYR A 235 -2.12 -33.00 14.69
N PRO A 236 -1.80 -34.13 15.34
CA PRO A 236 -2.62 -35.35 15.27
C PRO A 236 -4.06 -35.11 15.75
N ASN A 237 -4.21 -34.29 16.79
CA ASN A 237 -5.50 -34.01 17.41
C ASN A 237 -6.28 -32.87 16.71
N ARG A 238 -5.85 -32.36 15.55
CA ARG A 238 -6.43 -31.14 14.95
C ARG A 238 -7.94 -31.19 14.67
N TYR A 239 -8.52 -32.36 14.50
CA TYR A 239 -9.95 -32.54 14.28
C TYR A 239 -10.75 -32.90 15.54
N PHE A 240 -10.07 -33.17 16.66
CA PHE A 240 -10.72 -33.54 17.92
C PHE A 240 -11.12 -32.28 18.69
N ILE A 241 -12.35 -32.27 19.19
CA ILE A 241 -12.83 -31.28 20.15
C ILE A 241 -12.71 -31.90 21.52
N ILE A 242 -12.06 -31.19 22.44
CA ILE A 242 -11.82 -31.70 23.77
C ILE A 242 -13.02 -31.32 24.63
N GLU A 243 -13.77 -32.33 25.07
CA GLU A 243 -14.94 -32.15 25.92
C GLU A 243 -14.61 -32.33 27.42
N PRO A 244 -15.35 -31.66 28.33
CA PRO A 244 -15.18 -31.87 29.76
C PRO A 244 -15.76 -33.23 30.17
N LEU A 245 -15.05 -33.90 31.10
CA LEU A 245 -15.56 -35.09 31.79
C LEU A 245 -16.88 -34.74 32.50
N ILE A 246 -17.82 -35.68 32.52
CA ILE A 246 -19.22 -35.46 32.97
C ILE A 246 -19.29 -34.84 34.39
N ASN A 247 -18.35 -35.18 35.28
CA ASN A 247 -18.29 -34.63 36.64
C ASN A 247 -17.93 -33.13 36.68
N ASP A 248 -17.00 -32.67 35.84
CA ASP A 248 -16.62 -31.25 35.76
C ASP A 248 -17.81 -30.41 35.25
N ARG A 249 -18.64 -31.00 34.38
CA ARG A 249 -19.83 -30.35 33.81
C ARG A 249 -20.89 -30.03 34.87
N LEU A 250 -21.09 -30.94 35.84
CA LEU A 250 -22.02 -30.73 36.96
C LEU A 250 -21.53 -29.66 37.93
N GLU A 251 -20.22 -29.51 38.11
CA GLU A 251 -19.64 -28.43 38.91
C GLU A 251 -19.75 -27.08 38.22
N MET A 252 -19.51 -27.02 36.90
CA MET A 252 -19.67 -25.79 36.11
C MET A 252 -21.10 -25.24 36.15
N ILE A 253 -22.12 -26.11 35.99
CA ILE A 253 -23.53 -25.71 36.09
C ILE A 253 -23.83 -25.15 37.50
N LYS A 254 -23.24 -25.76 38.55
CA LYS A 254 -23.40 -25.27 39.93
C LYS A 254 -22.72 -23.91 40.15
N GLU A 255 -21.56 -23.66 39.55
CA GLU A 255 -20.85 -22.38 39.67
C GLU A 255 -21.51 -21.25 38.87
N GLU A 256 -21.97 -21.53 37.65
CA GLU A 256 -22.68 -20.57 36.82
C GLU A 256 -24.01 -20.17 37.47
N GLN A 257 -24.77 -21.14 38.02
CA GLN A 257 -25.97 -20.87 38.82
C GLN A 257 -25.66 -20.04 40.08
N LYS A 258 -24.57 -20.34 40.81
CA LYS A 258 -24.12 -19.50 41.94
C LYS A 258 -23.81 -18.08 41.51
N SER A 259 -23.18 -17.87 40.35
CA SER A 259 -22.85 -16.54 39.84
C SER A 259 -24.09 -15.71 39.49
N ILE A 260 -25.11 -16.34 38.89
CA ILE A 260 -26.39 -15.72 38.52
C ILE A 260 -27.19 -15.34 39.77
N VAL A 261 -27.29 -16.25 40.75
CA VAL A 261 -27.95 -16.01 42.04
C VAL A 261 -27.26 -14.88 42.81
N ASN A 262 -25.93 -14.82 42.78
CA ASN A 262 -25.17 -13.76 43.45
C ASN A 262 -25.31 -12.39 42.74
N LYS A 263 -25.60 -12.38 41.43
CA LYS A 263 -25.88 -11.16 40.65
C LYS A 263 -27.31 -10.63 40.89
N GLN A 264 -28.29 -11.52 41.04
CA GLN A 264 -29.68 -11.15 41.42
C GLN A 264 -29.80 -10.70 42.89
N SER A 265 -28.99 -11.25 43.79
CA SER A 265 -28.99 -10.91 45.21
C SER A 265 -28.56 -9.46 45.52
N LYS A 266 -27.81 -8.82 44.61
CA LYS A 266 -27.24 -7.46 44.80
C LYS A 266 -28.17 -6.31 44.42
N SER A 267 -29.38 -6.56 43.89
CA SER A 267 -30.38 -5.53 43.64
C SER A 267 -31.43 -5.50 44.75
N PHE A 268 -31.43 -4.43 45.56
CA PHE A 268 -32.41 -4.19 46.63
C PHE A 268 -33.86 -4.18 46.10
N PHE A 269 -34.07 -3.73 44.86
CA PHE A 269 -35.38 -3.69 44.20
C PHE A 269 -35.88 -5.06 43.72
N ALA A 270 -35.00 -6.04 43.46
CA ALA A 270 -35.40 -7.36 42.98
C ALA A 270 -36.09 -8.20 44.08
N ARG A 271 -35.76 -7.98 45.37
CA ARG A 271 -36.37 -8.71 46.49
C ARG A 271 -37.80 -8.30 46.80
N LEU A 272 -38.23 -7.11 46.38
CA LEU A 272 -39.56 -6.59 46.68
C LEU A 272 -40.64 -7.08 45.71
N PHE A 273 -40.26 -7.52 44.50
CA PHE A 273 -41.19 -7.83 43.41
C PHE A 273 -41.19 -9.28 42.93
N SER A 274 -40.46 -10.21 43.57
CA SER A 274 -40.23 -11.56 43.03
C SER A 274 -41.07 -12.68 43.66
N ARG A 275 -42.25 -12.42 44.22
CA ARG A 275 -43.00 -13.43 45.01
C ARG A 275 -44.12 -14.19 44.28
N SER A 276 -44.20 -14.19 42.94
CA SER A 276 -45.25 -15.00 42.29
C SER A 276 -44.99 -15.56 40.88
N SER A 277 -43.78 -15.53 40.31
CA SER A 277 -43.54 -16.12 38.97
C SER A 277 -42.33 -17.05 38.85
N SER A 278 -41.59 -17.30 39.94
CA SER A 278 -40.26 -17.90 39.83
C SER A 278 -40.24 -19.38 39.42
N GLN A 279 -41.24 -20.18 39.76
CA GLN A 279 -41.12 -21.63 39.55
C GLN A 279 -41.34 -22.03 38.07
N SER A 280 -42.33 -21.44 37.39
CA SER A 280 -42.61 -21.72 35.97
C SER A 280 -41.56 -21.16 35.01
N ASP A 281 -40.98 -20.00 35.34
CA ASP A 281 -39.90 -19.37 34.55
C ASP A 281 -38.55 -20.08 34.73
N ILE A 282 -38.32 -20.67 35.91
CA ILE A 282 -37.13 -21.49 36.16
C ILE A 282 -37.26 -22.82 35.44
N ASP A 283 -38.42 -23.49 35.51
CA ASP A 283 -38.60 -24.80 34.87
C ASP A 283 -38.61 -24.69 33.34
N SER A 284 -39.14 -23.61 32.76
CA SER A 284 -39.04 -23.34 31.31
C SER A 284 -37.63 -23.01 30.85
N LYS A 285 -36.86 -22.19 31.60
CA LYS A 285 -35.44 -21.92 31.29
C LYS A 285 -34.54 -23.12 31.55
N LYS A 286 -34.88 -23.96 32.51
CA LYS A 286 -34.18 -25.21 32.81
C LYS A 286 -34.40 -26.22 31.68
N LEU A 287 -35.63 -26.33 31.18
CA LEU A 287 -35.95 -27.15 30.00
C LEU A 287 -35.27 -26.62 28.72
N GLN A 288 -35.20 -25.28 28.54
CA GLN A 288 -34.55 -24.62 27.40
C GLN A 288 -33.01 -24.76 27.45
N ASN A 289 -32.39 -24.64 28.63
CA ASN A 289 -30.95 -24.86 28.81
C ASN A 289 -30.55 -26.35 28.77
N GLU A 290 -31.43 -27.27 29.17
CA GLU A 290 -31.24 -28.71 29.01
C GLU A 290 -31.37 -29.16 27.54
N THR A 291 -32.14 -28.45 26.70
CA THR A 291 -32.20 -28.71 25.25
C THR A 291 -31.03 -28.12 24.47
N ILE A 292 -30.48 -26.98 24.89
CA ILE A 292 -29.36 -26.30 24.21
C ILE A 292 -28.01 -26.98 24.46
N ASN A 293 -27.85 -27.74 25.56
CA ASN A 293 -26.58 -28.33 25.99
C ASN A 293 -26.63 -29.86 26.20
N LYS A 294 -27.34 -30.59 25.33
CA LYS A 294 -27.20 -32.06 25.31
C LYS A 294 -25.80 -32.39 24.77
N PRO A 295 -24.98 -33.21 25.47
CA PRO A 295 -23.72 -33.69 24.88
C PRO A 295 -24.05 -34.36 23.54
N LYS A 296 -23.40 -33.91 22.47
CA LYS A 296 -23.45 -34.64 21.20
C LYS A 296 -23.01 -36.08 21.47
N SER A 297 -23.70 -37.04 20.87
CA SER A 297 -23.28 -38.43 21.01
C SER A 297 -21.86 -38.57 20.45
N ASN A 298 -21.08 -39.54 20.96
CA ASN A 298 -19.76 -39.81 20.39
C ASN A 298 -19.82 -40.10 18.88
N GLU A 299 -20.94 -40.68 18.42
CA GLU A 299 -21.24 -40.92 17.01
C GLU A 299 -21.43 -39.62 16.20
N GLU A 300 -22.13 -38.61 16.74
CA GLU A 300 -22.31 -37.31 16.08
C GLU A 300 -20.98 -36.54 15.96
N ASN A 301 -20.14 -36.59 17.00
CA ASN A 301 -18.81 -35.99 16.99
C ASN A 301 -17.88 -36.71 16.01
N GLU A 302 -17.96 -38.04 15.92
CA GLU A 302 -17.22 -38.84 14.95
C GLU A 302 -17.67 -38.58 13.52
N PHE A 303 -18.98 -38.47 13.30
CA PHE A 303 -19.56 -38.13 12.00
C PHE A 303 -19.13 -36.73 11.54
N GLU A 304 -19.23 -35.72 12.42
CA GLU A 304 -18.69 -34.37 12.14
C GLU A 304 -17.20 -34.41 11.80
N ARG A 305 -16.40 -35.19 12.55
CA ARG A 305 -14.96 -35.34 12.31
C ARG A 305 -14.66 -35.92 10.93
N GLN A 306 -15.36 -36.98 10.53
CA GLN A 306 -15.20 -37.61 9.21
C GLN A 306 -15.40 -36.60 8.08
N TRP A 307 -16.42 -35.74 8.19
CA TRP A 307 -16.69 -34.71 7.18
C TRP A 307 -15.68 -33.56 7.21
N ARG A 308 -15.15 -33.18 8.38
CA ARG A 308 -14.03 -32.22 8.45
C ARG A 308 -12.78 -32.77 7.77
N GLU A 309 -12.49 -34.06 7.93
CA GLU A 309 -11.40 -34.74 7.24
C GLU A 309 -11.64 -34.84 5.73
N TRP A 310 -12.88 -35.16 5.31
CA TRP A 310 -13.30 -35.20 3.91
C TRP A 310 -13.06 -33.86 3.20
N VAL A 311 -13.33 -32.73 3.86
CA VAL A 311 -13.09 -31.40 3.29
C VAL A 311 -11.63 -31.21 2.88
N ASP A 312 -10.71 -31.57 3.76
CA ASP A 312 -9.28 -31.31 3.57
C ASP A 312 -8.59 -32.39 2.72
N ASN A 313 -9.06 -33.64 2.78
CA ASN A 313 -8.43 -34.76 2.08
C ASN A 313 -9.04 -35.03 0.69
N LYS A 314 -10.27 -34.57 0.43
CA LYS A 314 -10.97 -34.82 -0.84
C LYS A 314 -11.47 -33.53 -1.48
N PHE A 315 -12.35 -32.80 -0.80
CA PHE A 315 -13.07 -31.67 -1.42
C PHE A 315 -12.14 -30.57 -1.93
N ILE A 316 -11.17 -30.15 -1.11
CA ILE A 316 -10.25 -29.07 -1.46
C ILE A 316 -9.38 -29.38 -2.69
N HIS A 317 -9.06 -30.67 -2.91
CA HIS A 317 -8.24 -31.11 -4.04
C HIS A 317 -8.99 -31.06 -5.39
N VAL A 318 -10.34 -31.02 -5.35
CA VAL A 318 -11.20 -30.85 -6.53
C VAL A 318 -11.29 -29.39 -6.96
N ILE A 319 -11.09 -28.44 -6.03
CA ILE A 319 -11.31 -27.01 -6.27
C ILE A 319 -10.32 -26.42 -7.29
N SER A 320 -9.01 -26.55 -7.05
CA SER A 320 -8.00 -25.92 -7.93
C SER A 320 -8.07 -26.40 -9.38
N PRO A 321 -8.20 -27.73 -9.67
CA PRO A 321 -8.39 -28.20 -11.04
C PRO A 321 -9.66 -27.66 -11.72
N ASN A 322 -10.69 -27.33 -10.95
CA ASN A 322 -11.95 -26.80 -11.47
C ASN A 322 -11.88 -25.31 -11.82
N ILE A 323 -11.37 -24.46 -10.92
CA ILE A 323 -11.29 -23.00 -11.17
C ILE A 323 -10.23 -22.65 -12.23
N TYR A 324 -9.26 -23.53 -12.45
CA TYR A 324 -8.17 -23.37 -13.41
C TYR A 324 -8.25 -24.33 -14.61
N SER A 325 -9.44 -24.85 -14.93
CA SER A 325 -9.59 -25.92 -15.93
C SER A 325 -9.18 -25.51 -17.36
N THR A 326 -9.45 -24.26 -17.74
CA THR A 326 -9.05 -23.65 -19.01
C THR A 326 -8.21 -22.40 -18.75
N LEU A 327 -7.43 -21.96 -19.74
CA LEU A 327 -6.65 -20.73 -19.60
C LEU A 327 -7.55 -19.50 -19.37
N ARG A 328 -8.70 -19.45 -20.03
CA ARG A 328 -9.70 -18.38 -19.83
C ARG A 328 -10.24 -18.36 -18.40
N GLN A 329 -10.64 -19.51 -17.87
CA GLN A 329 -11.11 -19.61 -16.48
C GLN A 329 -10.01 -19.27 -15.48
N SER A 330 -8.78 -19.64 -15.79
CA SER A 330 -7.63 -19.31 -14.96
C SER A 330 -7.37 -17.80 -14.91
N LEU A 331 -7.43 -17.12 -16.07
CA LEU A 331 -7.33 -15.67 -16.15
C LEU A 331 -8.47 -14.98 -15.41
N ASN A 332 -9.71 -15.42 -15.62
CA ASN A 332 -10.89 -14.86 -14.93
C ASN A 332 -10.75 -15.02 -13.40
N THR A 333 -10.31 -16.18 -12.93
CA THR A 333 -10.07 -16.46 -11.51
C THR A 333 -8.96 -15.57 -10.95
N MET A 334 -7.85 -15.39 -11.69
CA MET A 334 -6.76 -14.50 -11.26
C MET A 334 -7.17 -13.03 -11.23
N HIS A 335 -7.98 -12.57 -12.19
CA HIS A 335 -8.55 -11.22 -12.15
C HIS A 335 -9.48 -11.05 -10.94
N TRP A 336 -10.31 -12.05 -10.64
CA TRP A 336 -11.17 -12.02 -9.45
C TRP A 336 -10.34 -11.99 -8.16
N PHE A 337 -9.29 -12.83 -8.04
CA PHE A 337 -8.36 -12.80 -6.91
C PHE A 337 -7.69 -11.44 -6.76
N SER A 338 -7.26 -10.85 -7.87
CA SER A 338 -6.66 -9.51 -7.86
C SER A 338 -7.64 -8.44 -7.38
N LYS A 339 -8.93 -8.57 -7.69
CA LYS A 339 -9.96 -7.61 -7.26
C LYS A 339 -10.32 -7.80 -5.78
N VAL A 340 -10.53 -9.03 -5.33
CA VAL A 340 -10.97 -9.35 -3.97
C VAL A 340 -9.83 -9.23 -2.95
N GLY A 341 -8.60 -9.51 -3.36
CA GLY A 341 -7.42 -9.33 -2.54
C GLY A 341 -6.85 -7.90 -2.55
N ASP A 342 -7.54 -6.93 -3.17
CA ASP A 342 -7.09 -5.54 -3.28
C ASP A 342 -5.65 -5.39 -3.82
N TRP A 343 -5.26 -6.26 -4.77
CA TRP A 343 -3.89 -6.33 -5.30
C TRP A 343 -3.44 -5.04 -6.00
N GLU A 344 -4.37 -4.19 -6.42
CA GLU A 344 -4.11 -2.87 -6.97
C GLU A 344 -3.39 -1.95 -5.99
N GLU A 345 -3.69 -2.08 -4.69
CA GLU A 345 -3.10 -1.26 -3.64
C GLU A 345 -1.84 -1.92 -3.03
N ILE A 346 -1.73 -3.24 -3.15
CA ILE A 346 -0.64 -4.03 -2.56
C ILE A 346 0.55 -4.13 -3.51
N PHE A 347 0.29 -4.27 -4.81
CA PHE A 347 1.32 -4.53 -5.81
C PHE A 347 1.41 -3.39 -6.83
N PRO A 348 2.63 -2.96 -7.21
CA PRO A 348 2.82 -2.12 -8.38
C PRO A 348 2.13 -2.71 -9.62
N TRP A 349 1.57 -1.85 -10.47
CA TRP A 349 0.75 -2.27 -11.61
C TRP A 349 1.41 -3.35 -12.48
N TYR A 350 2.73 -3.29 -12.70
CA TYR A 350 3.46 -4.28 -13.51
C TYR A 350 3.62 -5.63 -12.80
N GLN A 351 3.82 -5.65 -11.47
CA GLN A 351 3.88 -6.90 -10.70
C GLN A 351 2.51 -7.57 -10.67
N ARG A 352 1.45 -6.77 -10.45
CA ARG A 352 0.06 -7.24 -10.54
C ARG A 352 -0.22 -7.86 -11.91
N TRP A 353 0.16 -7.19 -13.00
CA TRP A 353 0.04 -7.75 -14.35
C TRP A 353 0.75 -9.10 -14.47
N ILE A 354 2.01 -9.20 -14.03
CA ILE A 354 2.74 -10.47 -14.04
C ILE A 354 1.96 -11.54 -13.25
N PHE A 355 1.54 -11.27 -12.02
CA PHE A 355 0.85 -12.25 -11.19
C PHE A 355 -0.48 -12.70 -11.78
N VAL A 356 -1.23 -11.81 -12.42
CA VAL A 356 -2.50 -12.16 -13.06
C VAL A 356 -2.26 -13.03 -14.30
N TYR A 357 -1.47 -12.56 -15.26
CA TYR A 357 -1.32 -13.24 -16.54
C TYR A 357 -0.40 -14.46 -16.46
N PHE A 358 0.79 -14.30 -15.87
CA PHE A 358 1.73 -15.42 -15.71
C PHE A 358 1.22 -16.42 -14.66
N GLY A 359 0.63 -15.93 -13.57
CA GLY A 359 0.01 -16.80 -12.56
C GLY A 359 -1.10 -17.65 -13.15
N ALA A 360 -1.92 -17.11 -14.06
CA ALA A 360 -2.97 -17.90 -14.72
C ALA A 360 -2.40 -19.06 -15.57
N ILE A 361 -1.30 -18.83 -16.29
CA ILE A 361 -0.62 -19.89 -17.06
C ILE A 361 -0.04 -20.95 -16.11
N ALA A 362 0.67 -20.51 -15.08
CA ALA A 362 1.27 -21.41 -14.09
C ALA A 362 0.21 -22.27 -13.37
N MET A 363 -0.89 -21.65 -12.93
CA MET A 363 -1.99 -22.36 -12.28
C MET A 363 -2.72 -23.31 -13.23
N ARG A 364 -2.81 -22.99 -14.53
CA ARG A 364 -3.36 -23.91 -15.54
C ARG A 364 -2.50 -25.16 -15.71
N VAL A 365 -1.18 -25.03 -15.66
CA VAL A 365 -0.25 -26.17 -15.70
C VAL A 365 -0.35 -26.98 -14.41
N LEU A 366 -0.37 -26.30 -13.25
CA LEU A 366 -0.53 -26.93 -11.95
C LEU A 366 -1.86 -27.68 -11.86
N ALA A 367 -2.96 -27.11 -12.35
CA ALA A 367 -4.27 -27.74 -12.38
C ALA A 367 -4.26 -29.06 -13.15
N THR A 368 -3.58 -29.14 -14.31
CA THR A 368 -3.43 -30.42 -15.02
C THR A 368 -2.61 -31.45 -14.27
N TYR A 369 -1.58 -31.00 -13.54
CA TYR A 369 -0.80 -31.88 -12.68
C TYR A 369 -1.64 -32.41 -11.52
N LEU A 370 -2.37 -31.54 -10.82
CA LEU A 370 -3.24 -31.91 -9.69
C LEU A 370 -4.38 -32.82 -10.14
N LYS A 371 -4.98 -32.58 -11.32
CA LYS A 371 -5.98 -33.49 -11.92
C LYS A 371 -5.46 -34.92 -12.01
N LYS A 372 -4.23 -35.11 -12.49
CA LYS A 372 -3.59 -36.43 -12.61
C LYS A 372 -3.21 -37.01 -11.24
N LYS A 373 -2.64 -36.18 -10.36
CA LYS A 373 -2.18 -36.58 -9.02
C LYS A 373 -3.33 -37.10 -8.14
N TYR A 374 -4.49 -36.47 -8.22
CA TYR A 374 -5.67 -36.82 -7.42
C TYR A 374 -6.69 -37.68 -8.16
N HIS A 375 -6.30 -38.27 -9.31
CA HIS A 375 -7.13 -39.20 -10.08
C HIS A 375 -8.55 -38.66 -10.37
N LEU A 376 -8.66 -37.37 -10.72
CA LEU A 376 -9.95 -36.75 -11.02
C LEU A 376 -10.48 -37.17 -12.39
N ASN A 377 -11.80 -37.10 -12.56
CA ASN A 377 -12.49 -37.45 -13.81
C ASN A 377 -11.98 -36.60 -14.99
N ASP A 378 -12.16 -37.12 -16.20
CA ASP A 378 -11.72 -36.43 -17.41
C ASP A 378 -12.36 -35.05 -17.57
N ASN A 379 -13.65 -34.96 -17.27
CA ASN A 379 -14.28 -33.68 -17.00
C ASN A 379 -14.22 -33.38 -15.50
N VAL A 380 -13.36 -32.41 -15.13
CA VAL A 380 -13.16 -32.00 -13.73
C VAL A 380 -14.44 -31.48 -13.06
N ARG A 381 -15.41 -30.97 -13.84
CA ARG A 381 -16.71 -30.52 -13.32
C ARG A 381 -17.53 -31.65 -12.74
N ILE A 382 -17.46 -32.86 -13.32
CA ILE A 382 -18.19 -34.01 -12.81
C ILE A 382 -17.71 -34.34 -11.40
N SER A 383 -16.40 -34.34 -11.16
CA SER A 383 -15.86 -34.55 -9.80
C SER A 383 -16.29 -33.47 -8.81
N LEU A 384 -16.50 -32.24 -9.28
CA LEU A 384 -17.04 -31.15 -8.44
C LEU A 384 -18.51 -31.38 -8.10
N TYR A 385 -19.32 -31.80 -9.07
CA TYR A 385 -20.74 -32.09 -8.87
C TYR A 385 -20.94 -33.34 -8.00
N GLU A 386 -20.12 -34.37 -8.17
CA GLU A 386 -20.10 -35.55 -7.32
C GLU A 386 -19.85 -35.16 -5.86
N CYS A 387 -18.84 -34.33 -5.59
CA CYS A 387 -18.59 -33.84 -4.22
C CYS A 387 -19.74 -32.98 -3.69
N GLY A 388 -20.35 -32.13 -4.53
CA GLY A 388 -21.50 -31.33 -4.16
C GLY A 388 -22.73 -32.18 -3.80
N ASN A 389 -23.01 -33.21 -4.59
CA ASN A 389 -24.11 -34.14 -4.35
C ASN A 389 -23.82 -35.05 -3.14
N GLU A 390 -22.58 -35.51 -2.97
CA GLU A 390 -22.14 -36.27 -1.80
C GLU A 390 -22.37 -35.47 -0.50
N TRP A 391 -22.07 -34.17 -0.51
CA TRP A 391 -22.35 -33.27 0.62
C TRP A 391 -23.85 -33.06 0.86
N VAL A 392 -24.63 -32.79 -0.19
CA VAL A 392 -26.09 -32.61 -0.06
C VAL A 392 -26.77 -33.89 0.43
N ASN A 393 -26.33 -35.05 -0.05
CA ASN A 393 -26.84 -36.34 0.40
C ASN A 393 -26.50 -36.61 1.88
N ALA A 394 -25.35 -36.13 2.35
CA ALA A 394 -24.95 -36.25 3.75
C ALA A 394 -25.79 -35.40 4.71
N ILE A 395 -26.24 -34.23 4.25
CA ILE A 395 -27.19 -33.39 4.98
C ILE A 395 -28.57 -34.08 5.04
N GLY A 396 -29.00 -34.66 3.92
CA GLY A 396 -30.31 -35.30 3.80
C GLY A 396 -31.44 -34.29 3.95
N ASP A 397 -32.45 -34.62 4.76
CA ASP A 397 -33.63 -33.78 5.00
C ASP A 397 -33.42 -32.72 6.10
N LYS A 398 -32.20 -32.59 6.64
CA LYS A 398 -31.87 -31.62 7.70
C LYS A 398 -31.60 -30.23 7.10
N ASP A 399 -31.75 -29.19 7.92
CA ASP A 399 -31.41 -27.83 7.50
C ASP A 399 -29.89 -27.65 7.31
N PHE A 400 -29.10 -28.28 8.18
CA PHE A 400 -27.65 -28.32 8.16
C PHE A 400 -27.13 -29.73 8.43
N HIS A 401 -25.87 -30.00 8.13
CA HIS A 401 -25.24 -31.25 8.52
C HIS A 401 -25.27 -31.46 10.04
N GLY A 402 -25.17 -30.37 10.82
CA GLY A 402 -25.35 -30.36 12.27
C GLY A 402 -26.79 -30.57 12.79
N GLY A 403 -27.80 -30.66 11.92
CA GLY A 403 -29.21 -30.72 12.32
C GLY A 403 -29.90 -29.37 12.16
N SER A 404 -30.41 -28.81 13.26
CA SER A 404 -31.07 -27.49 13.29
C SER A 404 -30.09 -26.32 13.24
N GLU A 405 -28.85 -26.53 13.69
CA GLU A 405 -27.77 -25.54 13.66
C GLU A 405 -26.57 -26.10 12.91
N PRO A 406 -25.77 -25.26 12.22
CA PRO A 406 -24.60 -25.73 11.51
C PRO A 406 -23.51 -26.19 12.47
N ASN A 407 -22.82 -27.26 12.10
CA ASN A 407 -21.68 -27.76 12.85
C ASN A 407 -20.33 -27.32 12.24
N LEU A 408 -19.21 -27.78 12.79
CA LEU A 408 -17.89 -27.42 12.25
C LEU A 408 -17.65 -27.93 10.82
N ALA A 409 -18.31 -29.02 10.41
CA ALA A 409 -18.24 -29.52 9.04
C ALA A 409 -18.99 -28.58 8.07
N ASP A 410 -20.19 -28.11 8.44
CA ASP A 410 -20.93 -27.10 7.67
C ASP A 410 -20.08 -25.84 7.45
N LEU A 411 -19.46 -25.31 8.52
CA LEU A 411 -18.60 -24.13 8.47
C LEU A 411 -17.36 -24.34 7.61
N ASN A 412 -16.77 -25.54 7.66
CA ASN A 412 -15.63 -25.90 6.83
C ASN A 412 -16.00 -25.91 5.33
N VAL A 413 -17.07 -26.62 4.95
CA VAL A 413 -17.52 -26.68 3.54
C VAL A 413 -17.91 -25.29 3.04
N TYR A 414 -18.66 -24.53 3.85
CA TYR A 414 -19.04 -23.16 3.53
C TYR A 414 -17.82 -22.27 3.28
N GLY A 415 -16.82 -22.31 4.17
CA GLY A 415 -15.58 -21.56 4.01
C GLY A 415 -14.83 -21.89 2.71
N ILE A 416 -14.75 -23.16 2.32
CA ILE A 416 -14.13 -23.56 1.05
C ILE A 416 -14.89 -22.99 -0.15
N LEU A 417 -16.23 -23.06 -0.13
CA LEU A 417 -17.07 -22.56 -1.23
C LEU A 417 -17.00 -21.04 -1.36
N THR A 418 -16.97 -20.30 -0.25
CA THR A 418 -16.79 -18.85 -0.26
C THR A 418 -15.46 -18.43 -0.90
N ALA A 419 -14.42 -19.24 -0.78
CA ALA A 419 -13.12 -18.98 -1.41
C ALA A 419 -13.17 -19.00 -2.96
N ILE A 420 -14.20 -19.59 -3.56
CA ILE A 420 -14.36 -19.68 -5.03
C ILE A 420 -15.63 -19.03 -5.56
N GLN A 421 -16.35 -18.25 -4.75
CA GLN A 421 -17.66 -17.69 -5.07
C GLN A 421 -17.70 -16.89 -6.37
N GLY A 422 -16.60 -16.20 -6.73
CA GLY A 422 -16.51 -15.43 -7.98
C GLY A 422 -16.07 -16.21 -9.22
N SER A 423 -15.87 -17.52 -9.11
CA SER A 423 -15.44 -18.37 -10.22
C SER A 423 -16.61 -18.94 -11.01
N GLU A 424 -16.39 -19.24 -12.29
CA GLU A 424 -17.36 -19.96 -13.13
C GLU A 424 -17.69 -21.34 -12.56
N ALA A 425 -16.70 -22.03 -11.97
CA ALA A 425 -16.90 -23.35 -11.38
C ALA A 425 -17.90 -23.34 -10.22
N PHE A 426 -17.94 -22.24 -9.45
CA PHE A 426 -18.93 -22.06 -8.39
C PHE A 426 -20.35 -21.89 -8.96
N GLN A 427 -20.51 -21.10 -10.02
CA GLN A 427 -21.82 -20.92 -10.68
C GLN A 427 -22.32 -22.24 -11.29
N ASP A 428 -21.41 -23.00 -11.92
CA ASP A 428 -21.68 -24.32 -12.45
C ASP A 428 -22.13 -25.29 -11.35
N LEU A 429 -21.47 -25.26 -10.19
CA LEU A 429 -21.84 -26.08 -9.03
C LEU A 429 -23.25 -25.72 -8.52
N MET A 430 -23.58 -24.44 -8.41
CA MET A 430 -24.92 -24.00 -7.97
C MET A 430 -26.03 -24.44 -8.94
N THR A 431 -25.74 -24.43 -10.25
CA THR A 431 -26.73 -24.77 -11.28
C THR A 431 -26.96 -26.28 -11.40
N ASN A 432 -25.90 -27.09 -11.24
CA ASN A 432 -25.95 -28.53 -11.50
C ASN A 432 -26.11 -29.40 -10.24
N THR A 433 -26.18 -28.79 -9.06
CA THR A 433 -26.38 -29.50 -7.79
C THR A 433 -27.41 -28.78 -6.92
N LYS A 434 -28.00 -29.49 -5.95
CA LYS A 434 -28.99 -28.92 -5.02
C LYS A 434 -28.34 -28.26 -3.78
N ILE A 435 -27.10 -27.79 -3.89
CA ILE A 435 -26.34 -27.23 -2.75
C ILE A 435 -26.74 -25.79 -2.40
N GLN A 436 -27.32 -25.06 -3.36
CA GLN A 436 -27.62 -23.63 -3.22
C GLN A 436 -28.49 -23.28 -1.99
N PRO A 437 -29.60 -24.00 -1.68
CA PRO A 437 -30.44 -23.65 -0.53
C PRO A 437 -29.70 -23.72 0.81
N TRP A 438 -28.84 -24.74 0.99
CA TRP A 438 -28.00 -24.86 2.18
C TRP A 438 -26.97 -23.73 2.25
N LEU A 439 -26.36 -23.38 1.11
CA LEU A 439 -25.37 -22.30 1.06
C LEU A 439 -25.98 -20.94 1.42
N GLU A 440 -27.19 -20.65 0.93
CA GLU A 440 -27.90 -19.41 1.26
C GLU A 440 -28.26 -19.33 2.74
N ARG A 441 -28.72 -20.44 3.34
CA ARG A 441 -28.93 -20.52 4.79
C ARG A 441 -27.64 -20.24 5.57
N MET A 442 -26.53 -20.87 5.18
CA MET A 442 -25.21 -20.64 5.80
C MET A 442 -24.76 -19.19 5.66
N LYS A 443 -24.91 -18.61 4.46
CA LYS A 443 -24.53 -17.22 4.19
C LYS A 443 -25.31 -16.25 5.08
N ASN A 444 -26.62 -16.43 5.19
CA ASN A 444 -27.46 -15.60 6.03
C ASN A 444 -27.08 -15.75 7.52
N LEU A 445 -26.73 -16.94 7.99
CA LEU A 445 -26.30 -17.11 9.39
C LEU A 445 -24.93 -16.49 9.69
N VAL A 446 -23.98 -16.61 8.75
CA VAL A 446 -22.58 -16.21 8.95
C VAL A 446 -22.35 -14.71 8.68
N GLU A 447 -23.05 -14.12 7.71
CA GLU A 447 -22.77 -12.74 7.26
C GLU A 447 -23.72 -11.68 7.82
N LEU A 448 -24.92 -12.03 8.31
CA LEU A 448 -25.99 -11.07 8.64
C LEU A 448 -25.63 -10.00 9.68
N HIS A 449 -24.69 -10.28 10.59
CA HIS A 449 -24.31 -9.35 11.67
C HIS A 449 -22.87 -8.85 11.58
N ARG A 450 -22.17 -9.16 10.49
CA ARG A 450 -20.76 -8.82 10.33
C ARG A 450 -20.60 -7.37 9.86
N VAL A 451 -19.84 -6.60 10.62
CA VAL A 451 -19.44 -5.23 10.27
C VAL A 451 -17.95 -5.19 9.98
N ASP A 452 -17.62 -4.83 8.75
CA ASP A 452 -16.24 -4.68 8.29
C ASP A 452 -15.81 -3.20 8.42
N THR A 453 -14.91 -2.88 9.35
CA THR A 453 -14.35 -1.53 9.47
C THR A 453 -12.95 -1.50 8.86
N SER A 454 -12.82 -0.90 7.68
CA SER A 454 -11.54 -0.69 7.01
C SER A 454 -10.76 0.46 7.65
N VAL A 455 -9.62 0.15 8.31
CA VAL A 455 -8.74 1.14 8.97
C VAL A 455 -8.19 2.17 7.96
N ARG A 456 -7.97 1.73 6.72
CA ARG A 456 -7.35 2.54 5.65
C ARG A 456 -8.15 3.79 5.24
N LEU A 457 -9.49 3.75 5.27
CA LEU A 457 -10.28 4.80 4.60
C LEU A 457 -10.47 6.03 5.51
N ILE A 458 -10.66 5.81 6.81
CA ILE A 458 -11.06 6.88 7.73
C ILE A 458 -9.87 7.79 8.07
N MET A 459 -8.72 7.23 8.44
CA MET A 459 -7.56 8.05 8.86
C MET A 459 -6.96 8.85 7.68
N THR A 460 -6.85 8.21 6.52
CA THR A 460 -6.29 8.79 5.29
C THR A 460 -7.11 9.97 4.76
N ILE A 461 -8.45 9.83 4.74
CA ILE A 461 -9.32 10.91 4.25
C ILE A 461 -9.28 12.10 5.22
N ILE A 462 -9.24 11.87 6.53
CA ILE A 462 -9.22 12.94 7.53
C ILE A 462 -7.91 13.75 7.42
N GLU A 463 -6.75 13.10 7.33
CA GLU A 463 -5.46 13.79 7.25
C GLU A 463 -5.29 14.55 5.94
N CYS A 464 -5.60 13.92 4.80
CA CYS A 464 -5.54 14.57 3.48
C CYS A 464 -6.51 15.76 3.39
N THR A 465 -7.76 15.59 3.87
CA THR A 465 -8.76 16.67 3.87
C THR A 465 -8.34 17.79 4.81
N GLY A 466 -7.86 17.47 6.02
CA GLY A 466 -7.39 18.44 7.00
C GLY A 466 -6.21 19.27 6.48
N CYS A 467 -5.18 18.63 5.92
CA CYS A 467 -4.02 19.30 5.35
C CYS A 467 -4.39 20.17 4.14
N THR A 468 -5.29 19.70 3.28
CA THR A 468 -5.79 20.47 2.12
C THR A 468 -6.55 21.72 2.57
N LEU A 469 -7.42 21.59 3.59
CA LEU A 469 -8.16 22.72 4.15
C LEU A 469 -7.24 23.73 4.84
N ILE A 470 -6.18 23.29 5.53
CA ILE A 470 -5.16 24.20 6.09
C ILE A 470 -4.43 24.94 4.97
N ALA A 471 -3.95 24.23 3.95
CA ALA A 471 -3.17 24.81 2.87
C ALA A 471 -3.99 25.80 2.00
N TYR A 472 -5.22 25.43 1.65
CA TYR A 472 -6.04 26.14 0.67
C TYR A 472 -7.31 26.78 1.21
N GLY A 473 -7.74 26.54 2.44
CA GLY A 473 -8.98 27.10 2.96
C GLY A 473 -9.03 28.62 2.91
N ILE A 474 -7.98 29.29 3.39
CA ILE A 474 -7.86 30.76 3.32
C ILE A 474 -7.70 31.25 1.87
N PRO A 475 -6.75 30.71 1.05
CA PRO A 475 -6.65 31.08 -0.37
C PRO A 475 -7.95 30.90 -1.15
N PHE A 476 -8.69 29.82 -0.92
CA PHE A 476 -9.97 29.55 -1.57
C PHE A 476 -11.03 30.58 -1.17
N SER A 477 -11.13 30.89 0.12
CA SER A 477 -11.99 31.97 0.62
C SER A 477 -11.63 33.33 0.00
N MET A 478 -10.34 33.66 -0.05
CA MET A 478 -9.84 34.85 -0.75
C MET A 478 -10.26 34.86 -2.22
N PHE A 479 -10.13 33.74 -2.94
CA PHE A 479 -10.55 33.64 -4.33
C PHE A 479 -12.05 33.91 -4.49
N VAL A 480 -12.90 33.21 -3.75
CA VAL A 480 -14.36 33.31 -3.83
C VAL A 480 -14.83 34.74 -3.50
N PHE A 481 -14.37 35.30 -2.37
CA PHE A 481 -14.88 36.59 -1.88
C PHE A 481 -14.21 37.83 -2.48
N THR A 482 -13.06 37.70 -3.16
CA THR A 482 -12.35 38.89 -3.68
C THR A 482 -11.99 38.81 -5.16
N ILE A 483 -11.58 37.66 -5.67
CA ILE A 483 -11.08 37.52 -7.05
C ILE A 483 -12.23 37.15 -8.00
N ALA A 484 -13.07 36.19 -7.61
CA ALA A 484 -14.14 35.66 -8.44
C ALA A 484 -15.24 36.67 -8.79
N HIS A 485 -15.40 37.72 -7.98
CA HIS A 485 -16.39 38.79 -8.24
C HIS A 485 -16.15 39.58 -9.53
N HIS A 486 -14.90 39.66 -10.02
CA HIS A 486 -14.59 40.41 -11.24
C HIS A 486 -13.73 39.58 -12.20
N PRO A 487 -14.17 39.35 -13.45
CA PRO A 487 -13.47 38.50 -14.41
C PRO A 487 -12.06 39.00 -14.73
N PHE A 488 -11.84 40.32 -14.68
CA PHE A 488 -10.52 40.92 -14.87
C PHE A 488 -9.49 40.46 -13.83
N ARG A 489 -9.89 40.28 -12.57
CA ARG A 489 -9.01 39.78 -11.49
C ARG A 489 -8.63 38.32 -11.70
N ILE A 490 -9.56 37.52 -12.24
CA ILE A 490 -9.30 36.11 -12.60
C ILE A 490 -8.24 36.04 -13.70
N ILE A 491 -8.38 36.85 -14.75
CA ILE A 491 -7.41 36.89 -15.87
C ILE A 491 -6.01 37.29 -15.37
N ILE A 492 -5.93 38.30 -14.50
CA ILE A 492 -4.65 38.72 -13.91
C ILE A 492 -4.05 37.59 -13.06
N ALA A 493 -4.85 36.95 -12.20
CA ALA A 493 -4.38 35.85 -11.36
C ALA A 493 -3.85 34.68 -12.19
N MET A 494 -4.58 34.24 -13.22
CA MET A 494 -4.15 33.15 -14.11
C MET A 494 -2.89 33.52 -14.90
N THR A 495 -2.81 34.74 -15.45
CA THR A 495 -1.64 35.20 -16.20
C THR A 495 -0.41 35.30 -15.31
N SER A 496 -0.57 35.81 -14.09
CA SER A 496 0.51 35.92 -13.11
C SER A 496 1.03 34.54 -12.67
N ALA A 497 0.13 33.55 -12.51
CA ALA A 497 0.51 32.16 -12.26
C ALA A 497 1.34 31.56 -13.41
N PHE A 498 0.98 31.87 -14.67
CA PHE A 498 1.77 31.48 -15.82
C PHE A 498 3.19 32.09 -15.82
N PHE A 499 3.32 33.37 -15.46
CA PHE A 499 4.63 34.02 -15.33
C PHE A 499 5.48 33.38 -14.22
N TRP A 500 4.87 32.96 -13.11
CA TRP A 500 5.57 32.19 -12.08
C TRP A 500 6.06 30.84 -12.61
N LEU A 501 5.24 30.09 -13.36
CA LEU A 501 5.65 28.82 -13.99
C LEU A 501 6.84 29.01 -14.94
N LEU A 502 6.82 30.08 -15.74
CA LEU A 502 7.93 30.41 -16.64
C LEU A 502 9.21 30.75 -15.87
N SER A 503 9.10 31.43 -14.73
CA SER A 503 10.24 31.69 -13.84
C SER A 503 10.83 30.41 -13.26
N LEU A 504 9.99 29.45 -12.86
CA LEU A 504 10.43 28.16 -12.34
C LEU A 504 11.08 27.31 -13.45
N LEU A 505 10.53 27.33 -14.66
CA LEU A 505 11.09 26.64 -15.81
C LEU A 505 12.53 27.12 -16.10
N LEU A 506 12.75 28.43 -16.14
CA LEU A 506 14.10 28.99 -16.36
C LEU A 506 15.05 28.68 -15.21
N SER A 507 14.57 28.73 -13.96
CA SER A 507 15.38 28.31 -12.81
C SER A 507 15.75 26.83 -12.88
N SER A 508 14.84 25.96 -13.32
CA SER A 508 15.10 24.53 -13.48
C SER A 508 16.11 24.25 -14.60
N LEU A 509 16.10 25.05 -15.68
CA LEU A 509 17.08 25.00 -16.75
C LEU A 509 18.47 25.42 -16.24
N LEU A 510 18.56 26.47 -15.41
CA LEU A 510 19.82 26.86 -14.78
C LEU A 510 20.35 25.73 -13.89
N TRP A 511 19.51 25.14 -13.04
CA TRP A 511 19.89 24.00 -12.22
C TRP A 511 20.34 22.79 -13.06
N PHE A 512 19.68 22.54 -14.20
CA PHE A 512 20.08 21.49 -15.13
C PHE A 512 21.46 21.78 -15.76
N ILE A 513 21.72 23.00 -16.23
CA ILE A 513 23.00 23.33 -16.89
C ILE A 513 24.20 23.22 -15.93
N VAL A 514 24.02 23.57 -14.65
CA VAL A 514 25.12 23.58 -13.65
C VAL A 514 25.32 22.20 -13.02
N VAL A 515 25.85 21.25 -13.82
CA VAL A 515 26.12 19.85 -13.44
C VAL A 515 26.90 19.65 -12.11
N PRO A 516 28.01 20.38 -11.82
CA PRO A 516 28.82 20.09 -10.64
C PRO A 516 28.16 20.49 -9.30
N LEU A 517 27.12 21.32 -9.32
CA LEU A 517 26.45 21.85 -8.10
C LEU A 517 25.03 21.30 -7.90
N ARG A 518 24.56 20.36 -8.73
CA ARG A 518 23.19 19.82 -8.64
C ARG A 518 22.86 19.20 -7.28
N ASN A 519 23.85 18.65 -6.57
CA ASN A 519 23.68 18.03 -5.26
C ASN A 519 23.55 19.04 -4.10
N GLN A 520 23.84 20.31 -4.34
CA GLN A 520 23.79 21.39 -3.35
C GLN A 520 22.51 22.22 -3.54
N LEU A 521 21.39 21.80 -2.94
CA LEU A 521 20.11 22.54 -3.02
C LEU A 521 20.24 24.01 -2.57
N ALA A 522 21.14 24.29 -1.61
CA ALA A 522 21.43 25.62 -1.12
C ALA A 522 21.94 26.58 -2.21
N PHE A 523 22.54 26.05 -3.28
CA PHE A 523 22.91 26.85 -4.45
C PHE A 523 21.70 27.18 -5.33
N ALA A 524 20.77 26.25 -5.51
CA ALA A 524 19.66 26.39 -6.44
C ALA A 524 18.56 27.36 -5.94
N VAL A 525 18.27 27.31 -4.64
CA VAL A 525 17.16 28.07 -4.03
C VAL A 525 17.31 29.59 -4.22
N PRO A 526 18.48 30.22 -3.99
CA PRO A 526 18.65 31.65 -4.22
C PRO A 526 18.36 32.09 -5.66
N PHE A 527 18.83 31.34 -6.65
CA PHE A 527 18.55 31.69 -8.05
C PHE A 527 17.08 31.52 -8.40
N ALA A 528 16.41 30.50 -7.87
CA ALA A 528 14.97 30.32 -8.07
C ALA A 528 14.17 31.52 -7.53
N VAL A 529 14.52 32.01 -6.34
CA VAL A 529 13.91 33.22 -5.76
C VAL A 529 14.17 34.44 -6.64
N LEU A 530 15.41 34.65 -7.09
CA LEU A 530 15.75 35.78 -7.96
C LEU A 530 14.98 35.75 -9.29
N PHE A 531 14.87 34.58 -9.94
CA PHE A 531 14.05 34.45 -11.15
C PHE A 531 12.58 34.78 -10.88
N GLN A 532 12.01 34.28 -9.78
CA GLN A 532 10.62 34.59 -9.42
C GLN A 532 10.39 36.09 -9.24
N GLU A 533 11.30 36.80 -8.58
CA GLU A 533 11.21 38.26 -8.37
C GLU A 533 11.44 39.07 -9.67
N ILE A 534 12.35 38.63 -10.54
CA ILE A 534 12.53 39.22 -11.87
C ILE A 534 11.24 39.09 -12.69
N PHE A 535 10.63 37.90 -12.68
CA PHE A 535 9.38 37.68 -13.40
C PHE A 535 8.21 38.45 -12.81
N ARG A 536 8.18 38.67 -11.50
CA ARG A 536 7.22 39.57 -10.86
C ARG A 536 7.37 41.01 -11.36
N TYR A 537 8.60 41.50 -11.50
CA TYR A 537 8.87 42.81 -12.08
C TYR A 537 8.47 42.90 -13.57
N LEU A 538 8.78 41.87 -14.36
CA LEU A 538 8.37 41.79 -15.76
C LEU A 538 6.84 41.80 -15.89
N PHE A 539 6.15 41.04 -15.06
CA PHE A 539 4.69 41.01 -15.03
C PHE A 539 4.11 42.38 -14.65
N TYR A 540 4.67 43.06 -13.64
CA TYR A 540 4.31 44.44 -13.31
C TYR A 540 4.44 45.37 -14.53
N ARG A 541 5.54 45.30 -15.29
CA ARG A 541 5.72 46.11 -16.50
C ARG A 541 4.68 45.80 -17.58
N VAL A 542 4.36 44.53 -17.78
CA VAL A 542 3.32 44.10 -18.73
C VAL A 542 1.97 44.67 -18.32
N ILE A 543 1.60 44.56 -17.04
CA ILE A 543 0.36 45.11 -16.50
C ILE A 543 0.31 46.63 -16.62
N LYS A 544 1.40 47.36 -16.35
CA LYS A 544 1.45 48.81 -16.54
C LYS A 544 1.28 49.23 -17.98
N LYS A 545 1.91 48.49 -18.90
CA LYS A 545 1.75 48.73 -20.34
C LYS A 545 0.31 48.46 -20.80
N ALA A 546 -0.31 47.40 -20.27
CA ALA A 546 -1.70 47.08 -20.53
C ALA A 546 -2.67 48.12 -19.95
N GLU A 547 -2.45 48.57 -18.70
CA GLU A 547 -3.23 49.65 -18.05
C GLU A 547 -3.19 50.92 -18.91
N PHE A 548 -2.01 51.32 -19.37
CA PHE A 548 -1.85 52.50 -20.23
C PHE A 548 -2.51 52.35 -21.61
N ALA A 549 -2.42 51.16 -22.22
CA ALA A 549 -3.06 50.89 -23.50
C ALA A 549 -4.59 50.88 -23.40
N LEU A 550 -5.12 50.24 -22.35
CA LEU A 550 -6.56 50.20 -22.07
C LEU A 550 -7.10 51.59 -21.73
N GLN A 551 -6.37 52.38 -20.93
CA GLN A 551 -6.75 53.76 -20.64
C GLN A 551 -6.81 54.62 -21.91
N LYS A 552 -5.89 54.46 -22.86
CA LYS A 552 -5.93 55.19 -24.13
C LYS A 552 -7.11 54.83 -25.02
N VAL A 553 -7.45 53.53 -25.11
CA VAL A 553 -8.59 53.05 -25.90
C VAL A 553 -9.91 53.40 -25.22
N GLN A 554 -9.97 53.32 -23.89
CA GLN A 554 -11.16 53.65 -23.11
C GLN A 554 -11.36 55.16 -22.93
N LEU A 555 -10.32 56.01 -23.01
CA LEU A 555 -10.49 57.47 -23.06
C LEU A 555 -11.34 57.92 -24.25
N GLN A 556 -11.53 57.06 -25.25
CA GLN A 556 -12.38 57.29 -26.42
C GLN A 556 -13.85 56.87 -26.18
N GLU A 557 -14.14 56.04 -25.17
CA GLU A 557 -15.49 55.57 -24.76
C GLU A 557 -15.97 56.12 -23.40
N LEU A 558 -15.07 56.66 -22.56
CA LEU A 558 -15.33 57.06 -21.16
C LEU A 558 -15.82 58.51 -20.97
N THR A 559 -16.67 59.02 -21.86
CA THR A 559 -17.47 60.21 -21.54
C THR A 559 -18.69 59.85 -20.66
N GLU A 560 -19.05 58.57 -20.48
CA GLU A 560 -20.29 58.23 -19.74
C GLU A 560 -20.24 57.21 -18.58
N LYS A 561 -19.25 56.32 -18.42
CA LYS A 561 -19.21 55.41 -17.24
C LYS A 561 -17.78 55.06 -16.77
N GLY A 562 -17.23 55.87 -15.87
CA GLY A 562 -15.90 55.69 -15.28
C GLY A 562 -15.73 54.40 -14.47
N MET A 563 -15.06 53.40 -15.04
CA MET A 563 -14.51 52.27 -14.28
C MET A 563 -13.06 52.59 -13.91
N VAL A 564 -12.81 52.92 -12.64
CA VAL A 564 -11.45 53.20 -12.15
C VAL A 564 -10.74 51.87 -11.88
N PHE A 565 -9.61 51.62 -12.55
CA PHE A 565 -8.74 50.48 -12.25
C PHE A 565 -8.17 50.61 -10.84
N ASP A 566 -8.68 49.81 -9.89
CA ASP A 566 -8.08 49.72 -8.56
C ASP A 566 -6.74 48.99 -8.64
N ARG A 567 -5.65 49.77 -8.65
CA ARG A 567 -4.26 49.27 -8.71
C ARG A 567 -3.94 48.32 -7.56
N PHE A 568 -4.57 48.49 -6.41
CA PHE A 568 -4.42 47.57 -5.28
C PHE A 568 -5.03 46.20 -5.59
N ALA A 569 -6.24 46.17 -6.13
CA ALA A 569 -6.90 44.92 -6.53
C ALA A 569 -6.11 44.17 -7.62
N VAL A 570 -5.47 44.89 -8.53
CA VAL A 570 -4.58 44.31 -9.56
C VAL A 570 -3.33 43.69 -8.93
N ALA A 571 -2.65 44.42 -8.05
CA ALA A 571 -1.47 43.93 -7.33
C ALA A 571 -1.79 42.71 -6.45
N TYR A 572 -2.94 42.74 -5.78
CA TYR A 572 -3.45 41.66 -4.95
C TYR A 572 -3.77 40.40 -5.78
N ALA A 573 -4.49 40.55 -6.90
CA ALA A 573 -4.81 39.43 -7.79
C ALA A 573 -3.55 38.81 -8.41
N ALA A 574 -2.57 39.64 -8.78
CA ALA A 574 -1.27 39.21 -9.28
C ALA A 574 -0.48 38.44 -8.21
N GLY A 575 -0.39 38.97 -6.98
CA GLY A 575 0.27 38.29 -5.87
C GLY A 575 -0.40 36.96 -5.53
N TYR A 576 -1.74 36.92 -5.52
CA TYR A 576 -2.51 35.70 -5.29
C TYR A 576 -2.17 34.62 -6.33
N GLY A 577 -2.11 34.98 -7.62
CA GLY A 577 -1.81 34.01 -8.68
C GLY A 577 -0.41 33.41 -8.54
N PHE A 578 0.61 34.24 -8.24
CA PHE A 578 1.97 33.77 -7.90
C PHE A 578 1.97 32.82 -6.69
N GLY A 579 1.23 33.19 -5.63
CA GLY A 579 1.17 32.40 -4.40
C GLY A 579 0.46 31.06 -4.59
N PHE A 580 -0.70 31.06 -5.23
CA PHE A 580 -1.52 29.87 -5.42
C PHE A 580 -0.77 28.79 -6.20
N ILE A 581 -0.13 29.14 -7.32
CA ILE A 581 0.61 28.16 -8.12
C ILE A 581 1.88 27.68 -7.41
N SER A 582 2.55 28.56 -6.65
CA SER A 582 3.70 28.19 -5.82
C SER A 582 3.31 27.20 -4.72
N GLY A 583 2.17 27.41 -4.06
CA GLY A 583 1.63 26.48 -3.07
C GLY A 583 1.28 25.13 -3.68
N THR A 584 0.67 25.13 -4.87
CA THR A 584 0.35 23.90 -5.61
C THR A 584 1.58 23.09 -5.95
N PHE A 585 2.65 23.71 -6.44
CA PHE A 585 3.91 23.00 -6.68
C PHE A 585 4.57 22.48 -5.39
N ALA A 586 4.35 23.15 -4.25
CA ALA A 586 4.92 22.72 -2.97
C ALA A 586 4.22 21.47 -2.40
N ILE A 587 2.89 21.34 -2.58
CA ILE A 587 2.10 20.30 -1.92
C ILE A 587 1.62 19.17 -2.84
N VAL A 588 1.55 19.33 -4.17
CA VAL A 588 0.88 18.35 -5.06
C VAL A 588 1.43 16.92 -4.95
N ASN A 589 2.76 16.76 -4.90
CA ASN A 589 3.38 15.44 -4.75
C ASN A 589 3.15 14.88 -3.35
N VAL A 590 3.25 15.74 -2.33
CA VAL A 590 3.04 15.36 -0.93
C VAL A 590 1.59 14.98 -0.68
N LEU A 591 0.64 15.63 -1.34
CA LEU A 591 -0.79 15.33 -1.23
C LEU A 591 -1.10 13.93 -1.76
N SER A 592 -0.41 13.49 -2.81
CA SER A 592 -0.49 12.09 -3.27
C SER A 592 -0.01 11.14 -2.16
N ASP A 593 1.07 11.48 -1.47
CA ASP A 593 1.59 10.65 -0.37
C ASP A 593 0.66 10.66 0.86
N MET A 594 -0.05 11.75 1.13
CA MET A 594 -1.08 11.86 2.19
C MET A 594 -2.30 10.98 1.94
N THR A 595 -2.51 10.50 0.69
CA THR A 595 -3.59 9.54 0.39
C THR A 595 -3.21 8.09 0.72
N GLY A 596 -2.01 7.85 1.23
CA GLY A 596 -1.59 6.55 1.74
C GLY A 596 -2.02 6.32 3.19
N PRO A 597 -2.12 5.05 3.64
CA PRO A 597 -2.52 4.71 5.01
C PRO A 597 -1.43 4.91 6.06
N GLY A 598 -0.27 5.46 5.69
CA GLY A 598 0.88 5.62 6.57
C GLY A 598 1.32 7.07 6.67
N THR A 599 1.66 7.51 7.88
CA THR A 599 2.35 8.78 8.09
C THR A 599 3.86 8.64 7.88
N ILE A 600 4.54 9.75 7.65
CA ILE A 600 6.01 9.77 7.52
C ILE A 600 6.63 9.56 8.90
N GLY A 601 7.69 8.75 8.98
CA GLY A 601 8.41 8.56 10.25
C GLY A 601 9.15 7.24 10.42
N ILE A 602 8.97 6.28 9.51
CA ILE A 602 9.55 4.93 9.65
C ILE A 602 11.09 4.91 9.75
N PHE A 603 11.76 5.92 9.17
CA PHE A 603 13.21 6.08 9.21
C PHE A 603 13.68 7.14 10.24
N GLY A 604 12.87 7.43 11.25
CA GLY A 604 13.19 8.42 12.29
C GLY A 604 12.92 9.88 11.89
N HIS A 605 12.13 10.11 10.84
CA HIS A 605 11.62 11.43 10.48
C HIS A 605 10.45 11.84 11.40
N SER A 606 10.17 13.15 11.50
CA SER A 606 9.03 13.63 12.31
C SER A 606 7.69 13.27 11.64
N GLN A 607 6.74 12.85 12.48
CA GLN A 607 5.36 12.52 12.11
C GLN A 607 4.56 13.77 11.71
N ASP A 608 5.03 14.97 12.07
CA ASP A 608 4.35 16.24 11.80
C ASP A 608 4.60 16.76 10.36
N PHE A 609 5.29 16.00 9.52
CA PHE A 609 5.70 16.45 8.18
C PHE A 609 4.52 16.96 7.33
N PHE A 610 3.41 16.22 7.32
CA PHE A 610 2.25 16.57 6.51
C PHE A 610 1.57 17.86 7.00
N ILE A 611 1.36 17.98 8.30
CA ILE A 611 0.80 19.19 8.94
C ILE A 611 1.74 20.40 8.74
N ALA A 612 3.04 20.23 8.97
CA ALA A 612 4.03 21.28 8.77
C ALA A 612 4.08 21.75 7.31
N THR A 613 4.01 20.82 6.36
CA THR A 613 3.96 21.14 4.93
C THR A 613 2.70 21.94 4.58
N ALA A 614 1.53 21.59 5.15
CA ALA A 614 0.30 22.34 4.95
C ALA A 614 0.41 23.79 5.46
N PHE A 615 0.94 24.01 6.67
CA PHE A 615 1.14 25.35 7.22
C PHE A 615 2.18 26.18 6.45
N LEU A 616 3.27 25.57 5.98
CA LEU A 616 4.26 26.24 5.14
C LEU A 616 3.71 26.58 3.75
N THR A 617 2.84 25.72 3.20
CA THR A 617 2.13 25.94 1.94
C THR A 617 1.18 27.13 2.06
N LEU A 618 0.40 27.19 3.13
CA LEU A 618 -0.43 28.35 3.42
C LEU A 618 0.41 29.64 3.54
N ALA A 619 1.52 29.57 4.30
CA ALA A 619 2.40 30.71 4.49
C ALA A 619 2.97 31.24 3.17
N ILE A 620 3.45 30.37 2.27
CA ILE A 620 4.03 30.81 0.99
C ILE A 620 2.97 31.40 0.04
N ILE A 621 1.72 30.90 0.07
CA ILE A 621 0.62 31.47 -0.72
C ILE A 621 0.31 32.90 -0.24
N LEU A 622 0.17 33.09 1.08
CA LEU A 622 -0.12 34.39 1.66
C LEU A 622 1.05 35.37 1.50
N LEU A 623 2.29 34.92 1.73
CA LEU A 623 3.48 35.74 1.54
C LEU A 623 3.61 36.23 0.11
N ASN A 624 3.42 35.38 -0.90
CA ASN A 624 3.43 35.81 -2.31
C ASN A 624 2.31 36.82 -2.62
N THR A 625 1.15 36.66 -1.99
CA THR A 625 0.05 37.62 -2.13
C THR A 625 0.45 39.01 -1.62
N PHE A 626 0.98 39.09 -0.40
CA PHE A 626 1.38 40.38 0.19
C PHE A 626 2.68 40.93 -0.38
N TRP A 627 3.63 40.08 -0.79
CA TRP A 627 4.80 40.50 -1.56
C TRP A 627 4.38 41.15 -2.87
N GLY A 628 3.42 40.58 -3.60
CA GLY A 628 2.86 41.19 -4.81
C GLY A 628 2.26 42.57 -4.53
N VAL A 629 1.44 42.69 -3.48
CA VAL A 629 0.84 43.96 -3.05
C VAL A 629 1.92 45.00 -2.74
N VAL A 630 2.88 44.67 -1.86
CA VAL A 630 3.96 45.59 -1.45
C VAL A 630 4.83 45.98 -2.64
N PHE A 631 5.19 45.02 -3.50
CA PHE A 631 6.05 45.26 -4.65
C PHE A 631 5.43 46.27 -5.62
N PHE A 632 4.17 46.05 -6.00
CA PHE A 632 3.50 46.89 -7.00
C PHE A 632 3.18 48.28 -6.43
N THR A 633 2.65 48.33 -5.21
CA THR A 633 2.28 49.61 -4.56
C THR A 633 3.50 50.46 -4.23
N SER A 634 4.64 49.86 -3.89
CA SER A 634 5.88 50.58 -3.61
C SER A 634 6.46 51.24 -4.86
N ILE A 635 6.44 50.54 -5.99
CA ILE A 635 6.90 51.10 -7.27
C ILE A 635 5.96 52.23 -7.72
N ASP A 636 4.65 52.04 -7.57
CA ASP A 636 3.64 53.06 -7.91
C ASP A 636 3.72 54.33 -7.06
N LYS A 637 4.12 54.20 -5.79
CA LYS A 637 4.25 55.34 -4.85
C LYS A 637 5.45 56.25 -5.16
N GLY A 638 6.46 55.74 -5.87
CA GLY A 638 7.65 56.51 -6.23
C GLY A 638 8.56 56.87 -5.05
N GLY A 639 9.50 57.80 -5.27
CA GLY A 639 10.42 58.30 -4.23
C GLY A 639 11.42 57.25 -3.75
N ILE A 640 11.65 57.15 -2.43
CA ILE A 640 12.53 56.12 -1.84
C ILE A 640 11.87 54.74 -1.80
N HIS A 641 10.53 54.70 -1.76
CA HIS A 641 9.77 53.46 -1.63
C HIS A 641 9.87 52.57 -2.88
N GLN A 642 10.05 53.16 -4.07
CA GLN A 642 10.18 52.41 -5.33
C GLN A 642 11.37 51.44 -5.34
N TYR A 643 12.42 51.72 -4.57
CA TYR A 643 13.57 50.84 -4.41
C TYR A 643 13.45 50.01 -3.12
N LEU A 644 13.06 50.63 -2.01
CA LEU A 644 12.98 49.97 -0.71
C LEU A 644 11.99 48.81 -0.70
N GLY A 645 10.80 48.98 -1.29
CA GLY A 645 9.76 47.95 -1.31
C GLY A 645 10.20 46.66 -2.01
N PRO A 646 10.61 46.71 -3.29
CA PRO A 646 11.15 45.56 -4.00
C PRO A 646 12.34 44.91 -3.30
N THR A 647 13.26 45.69 -2.73
CA THR A 647 14.40 45.15 -1.98
C THR A 647 13.95 44.38 -0.74
N VAL A 648 13.01 44.91 0.04
CA VAL A 648 12.44 44.21 1.22
C VAL A 648 11.75 42.92 0.80
N VAL A 649 10.99 42.93 -0.31
CA VAL A 649 10.34 41.73 -0.85
C VAL A 649 11.36 40.66 -1.22
N VAL A 650 12.41 41.01 -1.97
CA VAL A 650 13.47 40.07 -2.36
C VAL A 650 14.18 39.50 -1.14
N LEU A 651 14.54 40.34 -0.16
CA LEU A 651 15.23 39.91 1.05
C LEU A 651 14.38 39.00 1.93
N THR A 652 13.10 39.33 2.11
CA THR A 652 12.18 38.51 2.92
C THR A 652 11.83 37.19 2.24
N HIS A 653 11.69 37.18 0.91
CA HIS A 653 11.51 35.95 0.14
C HIS A 653 12.77 35.07 0.20
N MET A 654 13.95 35.66 0.05
CA MET A 654 15.22 34.94 0.19
C MET A 654 15.39 34.35 1.59
N LEU A 655 15.09 35.14 2.63
CA LEU A 655 15.17 34.70 4.02
C LEU A 655 14.25 33.50 4.29
N PHE A 656 12.97 33.60 3.91
CA PHE A 656 12.02 32.50 4.11
C PHE A 656 12.45 31.23 3.35
N SER A 657 12.84 31.37 2.08
CA SER A 657 13.26 30.24 1.26
C SER A 657 14.53 29.57 1.76
N CYS A 658 15.53 30.34 2.24
CA CYS A 658 16.73 29.77 2.85
C CYS A 658 16.44 29.12 4.21
N LEU A 659 15.51 29.64 5.00
CA LEU A 659 15.13 29.04 6.28
C LEU A 659 14.49 27.65 6.11
N THR A 660 13.72 27.44 5.04
CA THR A 660 13.14 26.11 4.78
C THR A 660 14.19 25.02 4.50
N LEU A 661 15.43 25.38 4.13
CA LEU A 661 16.53 24.41 3.98
C LEU A 661 16.90 23.70 5.30
N PHE A 662 16.66 24.34 6.45
CA PHE A 662 16.92 23.74 7.76
C PHE A 662 15.95 22.60 8.09
N ASN A 663 14.82 22.50 7.37
CA ASN A 663 13.87 21.39 7.49
C ASN A 663 14.42 20.06 6.92
N ARG A 664 15.58 20.07 6.24
CA ARG A 664 16.23 18.87 5.69
C ARG A 664 17.01 18.06 6.74
N THR A 665 17.25 18.62 7.91
CA THR A 665 18.14 18.04 8.94
C THR A 665 17.53 16.78 9.59
N THR A 666 18.37 15.89 10.11
CA THR A 666 17.97 14.63 10.78
C THR A 666 16.96 14.81 11.93
N ARG A 667 16.93 16.01 12.53
CA ARG A 667 15.86 16.48 13.41
C ARG A 667 15.30 17.79 12.84
N PRO A 668 14.22 17.74 12.04
CA PRO A 668 13.69 18.95 11.43
C PRO A 668 13.05 19.84 12.51
N ILE A 669 13.37 21.13 12.49
CA ILE A 669 12.79 22.12 13.42
C ILE A 669 11.74 22.93 12.67
N TYR A 670 10.63 22.29 12.32
CA TYR A 670 9.54 22.92 11.55
C TYR A 670 9.00 24.18 12.23
N SER A 671 8.98 24.21 13.55
CA SER A 671 8.49 25.35 14.35
C SER A 671 9.20 26.66 13.99
N ILE A 672 10.52 26.65 13.77
CA ILE A 672 11.28 27.86 13.43
C ILE A 672 10.85 28.38 12.05
N SER A 673 10.80 27.49 11.06
CA SER A 673 10.42 27.84 9.68
C SER A 673 8.99 28.37 9.61
N ILE A 674 8.06 27.72 10.32
CA ILE A 674 6.64 28.12 10.37
C ILE A 674 6.51 29.48 11.07
N ILE A 675 6.99 29.61 12.31
CA ILE A 675 6.88 30.84 13.09
C ILE A 675 7.49 32.02 12.32
N THR A 676 8.68 31.84 11.75
CA THR A 676 9.33 32.91 10.99
C THR A 676 8.54 33.30 9.75
N GLY A 677 7.95 32.33 9.03
CA GLY A 677 7.07 32.61 7.89
C GLY A 677 5.86 33.48 8.26
N TYR A 678 5.18 33.16 9.36
CA TYR A 678 4.03 33.93 9.83
C TYR A 678 4.42 35.29 10.41
N VAL A 679 5.59 35.41 11.06
CA VAL A 679 6.13 36.71 11.50
C VAL A 679 6.44 37.62 10.31
N ILE A 680 7.11 37.10 9.27
CA ILE A 680 7.35 37.84 8.02
C ILE A 680 6.01 38.25 7.40
N LEU A 681 5.04 37.35 7.34
CA LEU A 681 3.70 37.63 6.81
C LEU A 681 3.03 38.79 7.53
N CYS A 682 3.01 38.78 8.87
CA CYS A 682 2.47 39.89 9.66
C CYS A 682 3.20 41.21 9.34
N GLY A 683 4.53 41.17 9.23
CA GLY A 683 5.33 42.34 8.83
C GLY A 683 4.97 42.87 7.45
N MET A 684 4.80 41.99 6.45
CA MET A 684 4.40 42.37 5.09
C MET A 684 2.98 42.93 5.04
N ILE A 685 2.04 42.41 5.84
CA ILE A 685 0.68 42.95 5.96
C ILE A 685 0.72 44.37 6.52
N VAL A 686 1.45 44.60 7.62
CA VAL A 686 1.60 45.93 8.22
C VAL A 686 2.23 46.90 7.23
N TYR A 687 3.25 46.46 6.48
CA TYR A 687 3.90 47.31 5.48
C TYR A 687 2.99 47.64 4.30
N ALA A 688 2.20 46.67 3.82
CA ALA A 688 1.18 46.90 2.79
C ALA A 688 0.13 47.93 3.24
N LEU A 689 -0.32 47.85 4.49
CA LEU A 689 -1.25 48.83 5.08
C LEU A 689 -0.62 50.22 5.21
N PHE A 690 0.64 50.30 5.64
CA PHE A 690 1.39 51.56 5.71
C PHE A 690 1.54 52.23 4.34
N LEU A 691 1.85 51.47 3.29
CA LEU A 691 1.97 52.00 1.93
C LEU A 691 0.67 52.65 1.45
N ARG A 692 -0.48 52.10 1.86
CA ARG A 692 -1.84 52.62 1.60
C ARG A 692 -2.22 53.84 2.45
N GLY A 693 -1.38 54.27 3.39
CA GLY A 693 -1.67 55.40 4.28
C GLY A 693 -2.60 55.03 5.45
N PHE A 694 -2.71 53.75 5.79
CA PHE A 694 -3.52 53.29 6.92
C PHE A 694 -2.84 53.66 8.24
N ASN A 695 -3.38 54.62 8.98
CA ASN A 695 -2.89 55.06 10.28
C ASN A 695 -3.89 54.64 11.38
N ILE A 696 -3.51 53.69 12.24
CA ILE A 696 -4.37 53.11 13.29
C ILE A 696 -4.95 54.20 14.22
N ARG A 697 -4.17 55.26 14.48
CA ARG A 697 -4.60 56.43 15.28
C ARG A 697 -5.74 57.23 14.66
N GLN A 698 -5.82 57.32 13.32
CA GLN A 698 -6.89 58.10 12.66
C GLN A 698 -8.25 57.39 12.71
N ARG A 699 -8.30 56.08 12.94
CA ARG A 699 -9.55 55.30 12.99
C ARG A 699 -10.05 55.09 14.42
N LEU A 700 -9.14 54.93 15.39
CA LEU A 700 -9.49 54.94 16.82
C LEU A 700 -10.05 56.30 17.28
N ASN A 701 -9.71 57.40 16.60
CA ASN A 701 -10.30 58.72 16.84
C ASN A 701 -11.54 59.03 15.97
N ARG A 702 -11.98 58.09 15.11
CA ARG A 702 -13.17 58.22 14.24
C ARG A 702 -14.29 57.23 14.59
N GLN A 703 -14.07 56.34 15.55
CA GLN A 703 -15.12 55.65 16.31
C GLN A 703 -15.32 56.42 17.61
#